data_AF-A0A0C1IYD3-F1
#
_entry.id   AF-A0A0C1IYD3-F1
#
_cell.length_a   1.000
_cell.length_b   1.000
_cell.length_c   1.000
_cell.angle_alpha   90.00
_cell.angle_beta   90.00
_cell.angle_gamma   90.00
#
_symmetry.space_group_name_H-M   'P 1'
#
loop_
_entity.id
_entity.type
_entity.pdbx_description
1 polymer ?
#
loop_
_entity_poly.entity_id
_entity_poly.type
_entity_poly.pdbx_seq_one_letter_code
_entity_poly.pdbx_strand_id
1 'polypeptide(L)'
;MNPGKILKRFALLLLSVLPGALSAVAQQGTPSDFSFDSPRGMAWGLFVILVMLLVAALFLKQKVNDIRSIRKRKSLKEENEMLNAHTRKLDSQQVSRLMSFKRRSNGVTVSLLILATVFSLAPITSWAQDTGSPSAGSLLGEKGIIITIILLLIPILFAIIFLTLKVINLRNLANKKQNLEDADKLAAYLRSLPEEELIKLRGQSAASEYRLSHHELSGNLPADDEKGLLQINEKAELPIVAAKKKALPRPYIDADLSRLILWHLGCATFWLLFGTTIGEYLGMKFVAPDADHVSWLSFGRLRPVHTNSVFWGWASLGMLALGYYVVPRVSNTKLANMKYGWYSLWLINAAIILGTICLMAGINNGGGEYREYVWPVMLLFAIGITLPLINFLQTIARRTTKEIYISNWYIVASIIFVIVITIVAYVPYWQNGLGETIIQGYYMHQGVGMWFMLFTLGIVYYFLPQQLNKPIYSYSLGILAFWTQILFYTLIGTHHFVFSSIPWWLQTLAIVGSAGMAIPVLAGTTNFIMTFRGAWYKVGDSYTLPFFLVGIIFYFTGSMQGTAEAFRSTNLIWHFTDFTVAHSHLTMYGIISFFLWAGIYAVTPRLTGKEAPQITIGAHFWLALIGLMFYTVPLMYGSTLKGLAWMEGKPFIDSVVLMAPYWLWRAIGGTLMWLSHLFFAYNVYRMMATRPVVDIRETAIRQLEGATASSQPIA
;
A
#
# COMPACT_ATOMS: atom_id res chain seq x y z
N MET A 1 -33.98 7.78 -13.89
CA MET A 1 -33.18 7.83 -15.14
C MET A 1 -32.02 6.85 -15.04
N ASN A 2 -31.69 6.12 -16.11
CA ASN A 2 -30.65 5.09 -16.09
C ASN A 2 -29.24 5.72 -16.18
N PRO A 3 -28.34 5.51 -15.20
CA PRO A 3 -27.03 6.17 -15.15
C PRO A 3 -26.11 5.78 -16.32
N GLY A 4 -26.25 4.57 -16.88
CA GLY A 4 -25.46 4.11 -18.02
C GLY A 4 -25.64 4.96 -19.28
N LYS A 5 -26.81 5.59 -19.47
CA LYS A 5 -27.06 6.52 -20.59
C LYS A 5 -26.38 7.89 -20.39
N ILE A 6 -26.09 8.29 -19.15
CA ILE A 6 -25.35 9.53 -18.86
C ILE A 6 -23.85 9.28 -19.06
N LEU A 7 -23.31 8.19 -18.51
CA LEU A 7 -21.88 7.89 -18.64
C LEU A 7 -21.47 7.60 -20.10
N LYS A 8 -22.30 6.88 -20.89
CA LYS A 8 -22.06 6.73 -22.34
C LYS A 8 -22.09 8.07 -23.09
N ARG A 9 -22.98 9.01 -22.72
CA ARG A 9 -22.99 10.36 -23.33
C ARG A 9 -21.76 11.18 -22.92
N PHE A 10 -21.25 11.02 -21.70
CA PHE A 10 -20.02 11.69 -21.24
C PHE A 10 -18.76 11.12 -21.93
N ALA A 11 -18.72 9.80 -22.14
CA ALA A 11 -17.65 9.14 -22.89
C ALA A 11 -17.67 9.51 -24.38
N LEU A 12 -18.85 9.60 -25.01
CA LEU A 12 -18.97 10.16 -26.36
C LEU A 12 -18.55 11.63 -26.40
N LEU A 13 -18.89 12.45 -25.40
CA LEU A 13 -18.44 13.84 -25.33
C LEU A 13 -16.91 13.95 -25.30
N LEU A 14 -16.25 13.09 -24.50
CA LEU A 14 -14.79 13.03 -24.42
C LEU A 14 -14.12 12.57 -25.72
N LEU A 15 -14.75 11.68 -26.50
CA LEU A 15 -14.27 11.35 -27.85
C LEU A 15 -14.57 12.46 -28.88
N SER A 16 -15.64 13.24 -28.72
CA SER A 16 -16.01 14.32 -29.65
C SER A 16 -15.27 15.65 -29.40
N VAL A 17 -14.43 15.73 -28.36
CA VAL A 17 -13.56 16.89 -28.08
C VAL A 17 -12.10 16.58 -28.47
N LEU A 18 -11.92 15.74 -29.50
CA LEU A 18 -10.70 15.63 -30.29
C LEU A 18 -10.92 16.31 -31.65
N PRO A 19 -10.54 17.59 -31.82
CA PRO A 19 -10.35 18.17 -33.15
C PRO A 19 -9.24 17.39 -33.87
N GLY A 20 -9.48 16.98 -35.11
CA GLY A 20 -8.48 16.28 -35.89
C GLY A 20 -7.30 17.18 -36.25
N ALA A 21 -6.11 16.85 -35.78
CA ALA A 21 -4.84 17.50 -36.14
C ALA A 21 -3.80 16.49 -36.67
N LEU A 22 -4.26 15.39 -37.29
CA LEU A 22 -3.41 14.53 -38.11
C LEU A 22 -3.42 15.05 -39.55
N SER A 23 -2.57 16.04 -39.79
CA SER A 23 -2.20 16.51 -41.13
C SER A 23 -0.71 16.85 -41.08
N ALA A 24 0.11 15.98 -41.65
CA ALA A 24 1.56 16.08 -41.56
C ALA A 24 2.08 17.21 -42.46
N VAL A 25 2.31 18.38 -41.86
CA VAL A 25 3.07 19.48 -42.46
C VAL A 25 4.36 19.63 -41.67
N ALA A 26 5.49 19.43 -42.33
CA ALA A 26 6.81 19.59 -41.70
C ALA A 26 7.14 21.08 -41.56
N GLN A 27 7.08 21.60 -40.34
CA GLN A 27 7.61 22.92 -39.99
C GLN A 27 8.46 22.86 -38.71
N GLN A 28 9.32 23.85 -38.56
CA GLN A 28 10.51 23.79 -37.70
C GLN A 28 10.19 23.60 -36.21
N GLY A 29 11.05 22.86 -35.52
CA GLY A 29 10.88 22.55 -34.10
C GLY A 29 10.93 23.78 -33.21
N THR A 30 9.80 24.07 -32.56
CA THR A 30 9.71 24.95 -31.39
C THR A 30 9.58 24.11 -30.12
N PRO A 31 10.04 24.59 -28.94
CA PRO A 31 9.90 23.84 -27.70
C PRO A 31 8.44 23.58 -27.31
N SER A 32 8.17 22.49 -26.60
CA SER A 32 6.82 22.19 -26.10
C SER A 32 6.38 23.25 -25.07
N ASP A 33 5.38 24.06 -25.43
CA ASP A 33 4.99 25.33 -24.81
C ASP A 33 4.32 25.25 -23.40
N PHE A 34 4.63 24.19 -22.66
CA PHE A 34 4.13 23.93 -21.31
C PHE A 34 5.17 24.32 -20.25
N SER A 35 5.09 25.59 -19.82
CA SER A 35 5.65 26.05 -18.54
C SER A 35 4.49 26.42 -17.60
N PHE A 36 4.70 26.30 -16.29
CA PHE A 36 3.77 26.84 -15.30
C PHE A 36 3.71 28.38 -15.32
N ASP A 37 4.74 29.05 -15.85
CA ASP A 37 4.74 30.49 -16.11
C ASP A 37 3.93 30.87 -17.39
N SER A 38 3.58 29.90 -18.24
CA SER A 38 2.81 30.17 -19.46
C SER A 38 1.31 30.25 -19.15
N PRO A 39 0.55 31.18 -19.78
CA PRO A 39 -0.90 31.27 -19.58
C PRO A 39 -1.65 29.95 -19.90
N ARG A 40 -1.06 29.10 -20.75
CA ARG A 40 -1.56 27.74 -21.07
C ARG A 40 -1.36 26.78 -19.89
N GLY A 41 -0.19 26.77 -19.26
CA GLY A 41 0.07 25.99 -18.05
C GLY A 41 -0.82 26.42 -16.87
N MET A 42 -1.03 27.73 -16.70
CA MET A 42 -1.91 28.30 -15.69
C MET A 42 -3.38 27.91 -15.91
N ALA A 43 -3.87 27.99 -17.14
CA ALA A 43 -5.21 27.54 -17.50
C ALA A 43 -5.41 26.04 -17.20
N TRP A 44 -4.41 25.21 -17.47
CA TRP A 44 -4.42 23.78 -17.09
C TRP A 44 -4.42 23.57 -15.57
N GLY A 45 -3.62 24.31 -14.82
CA GLY A 45 -3.61 24.24 -13.35
C GLY A 45 -4.98 24.59 -12.74
N LEU A 46 -5.56 25.71 -13.18
CA LEU A 46 -6.91 26.14 -12.77
C LEU A 46 -7.98 25.12 -13.19
N PHE A 47 -7.89 24.55 -14.40
CA PHE A 47 -8.80 23.51 -14.88
C PHE A 47 -8.74 22.25 -14.00
N VAL A 48 -7.53 21.76 -13.65
CA VAL A 48 -7.36 20.61 -12.76
C VAL A 48 -7.94 20.88 -11.36
N ILE A 49 -7.71 22.07 -10.80
CA ILE A 49 -8.29 22.48 -9.51
C ILE A 49 -9.82 22.54 -9.57
N LEU A 50 -10.39 23.09 -10.64
CA LEU A 50 -11.83 23.20 -10.84
C LEU A 50 -12.48 21.82 -11.05
N VAL A 51 -11.80 20.89 -11.74
CA VAL A 51 -12.20 19.48 -11.84
C VAL A 51 -12.14 18.77 -10.48
N MET A 52 -11.10 19.00 -9.65
CA MET A 52 -11.04 18.45 -8.29
C MET A 52 -12.19 18.97 -7.41
N LEU A 53 -12.48 20.27 -7.46
CA LEU A 53 -13.62 20.90 -6.79
C LEU A 53 -14.95 20.30 -7.25
N LEU A 54 -15.14 20.09 -8.57
CA LEU A 54 -16.33 19.46 -9.14
C LEU A 54 -16.50 18.00 -8.68
N VAL A 55 -15.42 17.21 -8.68
CA VAL A 55 -15.43 15.82 -8.21
C VAL A 55 -15.74 15.75 -6.70
N ALA A 56 -15.15 16.64 -5.89
CA ALA A 56 -15.45 16.73 -4.47
C ALA A 56 -16.91 17.13 -4.21
N ALA A 57 -17.44 18.11 -4.95
CA ALA A 57 -18.84 18.54 -4.85
C ALA A 57 -19.82 17.42 -5.28
N LEU A 58 -19.50 16.66 -6.34
CA LEU A 58 -20.30 15.51 -6.78
C LEU A 58 -20.25 14.37 -5.74
N PHE A 59 -19.10 14.09 -5.15
CA PHE A 59 -18.95 13.10 -4.07
C PHE A 59 -19.74 13.49 -2.81
N LEU A 60 -19.64 14.77 -2.38
CA LEU A 60 -20.43 15.34 -1.30
C LEU A 60 -21.93 15.25 -1.58
N LYS A 61 -22.38 15.65 -2.78
CA LYS A 61 -23.77 15.54 -3.23
C LYS A 61 -24.28 14.09 -3.18
N GLN A 62 -23.46 13.13 -3.61
CA GLN A 62 -23.81 11.71 -3.51
C GLN A 62 -23.92 11.27 -2.04
N LYS A 63 -22.96 11.61 -1.17
CA LYS A 63 -22.98 11.23 0.26
C LYS A 63 -24.12 11.89 1.04
N VAL A 64 -24.52 13.12 0.69
CA VAL A 64 -25.71 13.79 1.24
C VAL A 64 -26.99 13.10 0.74
N ASN A 65 -27.04 12.67 -0.52
CA ASN A 65 -28.15 11.87 -1.03
C ASN A 65 -28.24 10.48 -0.36
N ASP A 66 -27.11 9.83 -0.05
CA ASP A 66 -27.08 8.60 0.76
C ASP A 66 -27.76 8.85 2.12
N ILE A 67 -27.41 9.92 2.83
CA ILE A 67 -28.02 10.30 4.12
C ILE A 67 -29.53 10.58 3.96
N ARG A 68 -29.94 11.16 2.82
CA ARG A 68 -31.34 11.45 2.53
C ARG A 68 -32.16 10.19 2.19
N SER A 69 -31.57 9.17 1.56
CA SER A 69 -32.23 7.88 1.35
C SER A 69 -32.30 7.05 2.64
N ILE A 70 -31.25 7.06 3.46
CA ILE A 70 -31.24 6.51 4.83
C ILE A 70 -32.40 7.03 5.68
N ARG A 71 -32.69 8.35 5.59
CA ARG A 71 -33.82 8.99 6.30
C ARG A 71 -35.19 8.83 5.64
N LYS A 72 -35.30 8.21 4.46
CA LYS A 72 -36.59 7.99 3.82
C LYS A 72 -37.28 6.81 4.53
N ARG A 73 -38.52 6.99 4.99
CA ARG A 73 -39.29 5.88 5.59
C ARG A 73 -39.37 4.73 4.58
N LYS A 74 -38.92 3.54 4.99
CA LYS A 74 -39.20 2.27 4.32
C LYS A 74 -40.72 2.09 4.26
N SER A 75 -41.24 1.46 3.21
CA SER A 75 -42.62 0.97 3.21
C SER A 75 -42.76 -0.23 4.16
N LEU A 76 -43.97 -0.48 4.65
CA LEU A 76 -44.26 -1.65 5.51
C LEU A 76 -43.86 -2.98 4.85
N LYS A 77 -43.89 -3.06 3.52
CA LYS A 77 -43.43 -4.23 2.75
C LYS A 77 -41.91 -4.39 2.84
N GLU A 78 -41.14 -3.35 2.54
CA GLU A 78 -39.67 -3.36 2.62
C GLU A 78 -39.18 -3.61 4.06
N GLU A 79 -39.92 -3.13 5.06
CA GLU A 79 -39.64 -3.33 6.48
C GLU A 79 -39.87 -4.79 6.90
N ASN A 80 -41.00 -5.39 6.53
CA ASN A 80 -41.27 -6.81 6.77
C ASN A 80 -40.31 -7.74 6.00
N GLU A 81 -39.94 -7.41 4.76
CA GLU A 81 -38.92 -8.15 3.99
C GLU A 81 -37.56 -8.12 4.68
N MET A 82 -37.14 -6.96 5.21
CA MET A 82 -35.89 -6.81 5.95
C MET A 82 -35.89 -7.63 7.26
N LEU A 83 -36.96 -7.57 8.05
CA LEU A 83 -37.09 -8.30 9.31
C LEU A 83 -37.05 -9.82 9.09
N ASN A 84 -37.75 -10.31 8.07
CA ASN A 84 -37.67 -11.71 7.64
C ASN A 84 -36.25 -12.10 7.20
N ALA A 85 -35.59 -11.25 6.40
CA ALA A 85 -34.24 -11.52 5.90
C ALA A 85 -33.15 -11.54 6.99
N HIS A 86 -33.35 -10.86 8.12
CA HIS A 86 -32.50 -10.98 9.30
C HIS A 86 -32.84 -12.21 10.15
N THR A 87 -34.12 -12.51 10.33
CA THR A 87 -34.60 -13.64 11.14
C THR A 87 -34.17 -14.99 10.56
N ARG A 88 -34.20 -15.14 9.23
CA ARG A 88 -33.66 -16.32 8.51
C ARG A 88 -32.12 -16.46 8.56
N LYS A 89 -31.42 -15.55 9.26
CA LYS A 89 -29.94 -15.51 9.37
C LYS A 89 -29.47 -15.46 10.82
N LEU A 90 -30.27 -15.97 11.75
CA LEU A 90 -29.83 -16.24 13.13
C LEU A 90 -29.04 -17.55 13.17
N ASP A 91 -27.99 -17.61 14.01
CA ASP A 91 -27.21 -18.84 14.21
C ASP A 91 -27.76 -19.73 15.35
N SER A 92 -27.20 -20.94 15.49
CA SER A 92 -27.67 -21.95 16.45
C SER A 92 -27.52 -21.52 17.92
N GLN A 93 -26.56 -20.64 18.25
CA GLN A 93 -26.47 -20.06 19.60
C GLN A 93 -27.46 -18.90 19.78
N GLN A 94 -27.64 -18.07 18.77
CA GLN A 94 -28.63 -16.98 18.79
C GLN A 94 -30.06 -17.52 18.95
N VAL A 95 -30.41 -18.60 18.25
CA VAL A 95 -31.71 -19.29 18.40
C VAL A 95 -31.86 -19.92 19.78
N SER A 96 -30.81 -20.52 20.36
CA SER A 96 -30.91 -21.16 21.69
C SER A 96 -31.14 -20.14 22.81
N ARG A 97 -30.54 -18.95 22.73
CA ARG A 97 -30.83 -17.85 23.67
C ARG A 97 -32.23 -17.31 23.48
N LEU A 98 -32.67 -17.07 22.24
CA LEU A 98 -34.03 -16.62 21.93
C LEU A 98 -35.13 -17.53 22.51
N MET A 99 -34.91 -18.85 22.53
CA MET A 99 -35.86 -19.80 23.13
C MET A 99 -36.03 -19.64 24.65
N SER A 100 -35.00 -19.16 25.38
CA SER A 100 -35.07 -18.94 26.84
C SER A 100 -35.95 -17.74 27.22
N PHE A 101 -36.07 -16.76 26.32
CA PHE A 101 -36.70 -15.47 26.59
C PHE A 101 -38.24 -15.53 26.70
N LYS A 102 -38.89 -16.47 25.99
CA LYS A 102 -40.34 -16.39 25.70
C LYS A 102 -41.29 -16.65 26.89
N ARG A 103 -40.79 -16.91 28.10
CA ARG A 103 -41.59 -17.45 29.21
C ARG A 103 -42.38 -16.42 30.04
N ARG A 104 -42.35 -15.11 29.75
CA ARG A 104 -43.09 -14.07 30.52
C ARG A 104 -43.61 -12.84 29.72
N SER A 105 -44.95 -12.70 29.70
CA SER A 105 -45.78 -11.47 29.75
C SER A 105 -45.72 -10.33 28.71
N ASN A 106 -46.73 -10.30 27.83
CA ASN A 106 -47.71 -9.23 27.51
C ASN A 106 -47.40 -7.70 27.60
N GLY A 107 -47.52 -7.00 26.45
CA GLY A 107 -48.23 -5.70 26.20
C GLY A 107 -47.71 -4.35 26.78
N VAL A 108 -48.15 -3.14 26.37
CA VAL A 108 -49.08 -2.60 25.31
C VAL A 108 -49.12 -1.03 25.48
N THR A 109 -49.21 -0.07 24.52
CA THR A 109 -48.93 0.05 23.05
C THR A 109 -48.14 1.36 22.69
N VAL A 110 -48.75 2.41 22.06
CA VAL A 110 -48.07 3.49 21.27
C VAL A 110 -48.91 4.79 21.15
N SER A 111 -48.28 5.97 20.95
CA SER A 111 -48.85 7.15 20.21
C SER A 111 -47.80 8.12 19.64
N LEU A 112 -48.20 9.09 18.80
CA LEU A 112 -47.37 9.75 17.76
C LEU A 112 -47.81 11.21 17.49
N LEU A 113 -46.90 12.15 17.16
CA LEU A 113 -47.05 13.36 16.29
C LEU A 113 -45.64 14.01 16.15
N ILE A 114 -45.05 14.39 15.00
CA ILE A 114 -45.41 15.28 13.85
C ILE A 114 -45.22 16.78 14.17
N LEU A 115 -44.24 17.44 13.51
CA LEU A 115 -44.43 18.49 12.47
C LEU A 115 -43.08 18.84 11.77
N ALA A 116 -43.11 19.68 10.73
CA ALA A 116 -41.96 20.20 9.99
C ALA A 116 -42.22 21.65 9.51
N THR A 117 -41.19 22.40 9.09
CA THR A 117 -41.33 23.62 8.27
C THR A 117 -40.02 23.99 7.54
N VAL A 118 -40.08 24.99 6.65
CA VAL A 118 -39.05 25.37 5.66
C VAL A 118 -38.95 26.90 5.57
N PHE A 119 -37.77 27.44 5.24
CA PHE A 119 -37.61 28.80 4.70
C PHE A 119 -36.49 28.88 3.64
N SER A 120 -36.41 29.98 2.89
CA SER A 120 -35.75 30.07 1.57
C SER A 120 -35.30 31.50 1.19
N LEU A 121 -34.54 31.61 0.07
CA LEU A 121 -34.14 32.84 -0.66
C LEU A 121 -33.11 33.75 0.07
N ALA A 122 -32.31 34.63 -0.57
CA ALA A 122 -32.07 34.99 -1.99
C ALA A 122 -30.57 35.36 -2.22
N PRO A 123 -30.09 35.50 -3.48
CA PRO A 123 -28.75 36.02 -3.82
C PRO A 123 -28.74 37.53 -4.16
N ILE A 124 -27.55 38.14 -4.21
CA ILE A 124 -27.31 39.52 -4.71
C ILE A 124 -26.14 39.50 -5.72
N THR A 125 -26.23 40.32 -6.76
CA THR A 125 -25.17 40.56 -7.76
C THR A 125 -24.70 42.01 -7.73
N SER A 126 -23.52 42.29 -8.29
CA SER A 126 -23.07 43.65 -8.60
C SER A 126 -22.21 43.64 -9.88
N TRP A 127 -22.19 44.77 -10.60
CA TRP A 127 -21.40 45.01 -11.80
C TRP A 127 -20.56 46.28 -11.58
N ALA A 128 -19.40 46.37 -12.24
CA ALA A 128 -18.63 47.60 -12.40
C ALA A 128 -17.88 47.53 -13.75
N GLN A 129 -17.59 48.68 -14.37
CA GLN A 129 -17.06 48.75 -15.73
C GLN A 129 -15.85 49.69 -15.83
N ASP A 130 -14.74 49.10 -16.29
CA ASP A 130 -13.68 49.62 -17.19
C ASP A 130 -13.10 51.05 -17.00
N THR A 131 -11.77 51.15 -17.02
CA THR A 131 -11.04 52.20 -17.75
C THR A 131 -9.53 51.91 -17.84
N GLY A 132 -8.99 51.87 -19.06
CA GLY A 132 -7.57 52.10 -19.33
C GLY A 132 -6.70 50.87 -19.58
N SER A 133 -6.02 50.86 -20.74
CA SER A 133 -4.92 49.94 -21.09
C SER A 133 -3.75 50.76 -21.64
N PRO A 134 -2.49 50.32 -21.43
CA PRO A 134 -1.81 49.68 -22.55
C PRO A 134 -0.90 48.48 -22.18
N SER A 135 -0.65 47.62 -23.17
CA SER A 135 0.26 46.46 -23.18
C SER A 135 -0.04 45.34 -22.16
N ALA A 136 -0.55 44.21 -22.67
CA ALA A 136 -1.04 43.11 -21.85
C ALA A 136 0.07 42.12 -21.42
N GLY A 137 0.62 42.35 -20.22
CA GLY A 137 0.98 41.22 -19.36
C GLY A 137 -0.31 40.51 -18.90
N SER A 138 -0.34 39.17 -18.89
CA SER A 138 -1.48 38.44 -18.33
C SER A 138 -1.53 38.68 -16.81
N LEU A 139 -2.68 39.08 -16.27
CA LEU A 139 -2.90 39.21 -14.81
C LEU A 139 -2.65 37.89 -14.05
N LEU A 140 -2.65 36.74 -14.72
CA LEU A 140 -2.28 35.46 -14.11
C LEU A 140 -0.75 35.25 -14.03
N GLY A 141 0.04 36.00 -14.82
CA GLY A 141 1.51 35.98 -14.82
C GLY A 141 2.16 36.75 -13.65
N GLU A 142 1.38 37.62 -13.00
CA GLU A 142 1.78 38.37 -11.80
C GLU A 142 2.04 37.42 -10.63
N LYS A 143 3.32 37.28 -10.22
CA LYS A 143 3.71 36.35 -9.13
C LYS A 143 2.96 36.60 -7.82
N GLY A 144 2.62 37.87 -7.51
CA GLY A 144 1.78 38.22 -6.37
C GLY A 144 0.34 37.71 -6.47
N ILE A 145 -0.25 37.73 -7.67
CA ILE A 145 -1.60 37.21 -7.93
C ILE A 145 -1.60 35.67 -7.85
N ILE A 146 -0.58 34.99 -8.38
CA ILE A 146 -0.41 33.52 -8.25
C ILE A 146 -0.34 33.12 -6.76
N ILE A 147 0.51 33.78 -5.98
CA ILE A 147 0.67 33.52 -4.54
C ILE A 147 -0.67 33.77 -3.81
N THR A 148 -1.37 34.85 -4.14
CA THR A 148 -2.68 35.17 -3.55
C THR A 148 -3.74 34.12 -3.88
N ILE A 149 -3.80 33.62 -5.13
CA ILE A 149 -4.72 32.54 -5.54
C ILE A 149 -4.40 31.25 -4.77
N ILE A 150 -3.14 30.87 -4.62
CA ILE A 150 -2.72 29.68 -3.87
C ILE A 150 -3.09 29.83 -2.38
N LEU A 151 -2.81 30.98 -1.77
CA LEU A 151 -3.16 31.28 -0.37
C LEU A 151 -4.68 31.28 -0.12
N LEU A 152 -5.50 31.71 -1.09
CA LEU A 152 -6.96 31.61 -1.02
C LEU A 152 -7.49 30.18 -1.21
N LEU A 153 -6.82 29.37 -2.03
CA LEU A 153 -7.22 27.98 -2.28
C LEU A 153 -6.93 27.03 -1.10
N ILE A 154 -5.87 27.28 -0.32
CA ILE A 154 -5.50 26.42 0.83
C ILE A 154 -6.64 26.32 1.88
N PRO A 155 -7.26 27.41 2.37
CA PRO A 155 -8.44 27.36 3.23
C PRO A 155 -9.64 26.65 2.58
N ILE A 156 -9.87 26.85 1.28
CA ILE A 156 -10.99 26.23 0.55
C ILE A 156 -10.81 24.70 0.47
N LEU A 157 -9.61 24.22 0.14
CA LEU A 157 -9.27 22.80 0.12
C LEU A 157 -9.41 22.19 1.53
N PHE A 158 -8.92 22.87 2.56
CA PHE A 158 -9.05 22.43 3.95
C PHE A 158 -10.52 22.35 4.40
N ALA A 159 -11.33 23.35 4.04
CA ALA A 159 -12.77 23.36 4.31
C ALA A 159 -13.52 22.23 3.58
N ILE A 160 -13.16 21.92 2.34
CA ILE A 160 -13.74 20.79 1.57
C ILE A 160 -13.37 19.45 2.20
N ILE A 161 -12.11 19.27 2.64
CA ILE A 161 -11.66 18.06 3.36
C ILE A 161 -12.42 17.93 4.69
N PHE A 162 -12.48 19.00 5.48
CA PHE A 162 -13.20 19.02 6.76
C PHE A 162 -14.70 18.74 6.59
N LEU A 163 -15.35 19.35 5.59
CA LEU A 163 -16.76 19.10 5.27
C LEU A 163 -16.98 17.64 4.84
N THR A 164 -16.08 17.08 4.03
CA THR A 164 -16.14 15.67 3.60
C THR A 164 -16.02 14.72 4.80
N LEU A 165 -15.07 14.97 5.71
CA LEU A 165 -14.93 14.21 6.95
C LEU A 165 -16.16 14.34 7.86
N LYS A 166 -16.72 15.55 7.99
CA LYS A 166 -17.93 15.83 8.76
C LYS A 166 -19.15 15.11 8.19
N VAL A 167 -19.34 15.11 6.86
CA VAL A 167 -20.42 14.36 6.17
C VAL A 167 -20.24 12.85 6.31
N ILE A 168 -19.00 12.33 6.21
CA ILE A 168 -18.71 10.91 6.46
C ILE A 168 -19.07 10.52 7.90
N ASN A 169 -18.70 11.34 8.89
CA ASN A 169 -19.02 11.08 10.30
C ASN A 169 -20.52 11.19 10.59
N LEU A 170 -21.22 12.19 10.03
CA LEU A 170 -22.68 12.31 10.12
C LEU A 170 -23.39 11.10 9.49
N ARG A 171 -22.92 10.59 8.35
CA ARG A 171 -23.43 9.35 7.75
C ARG A 171 -23.17 8.15 8.65
N ASN A 172 -21.96 8.01 9.22
CA ASN A 172 -21.65 6.90 10.12
C ASN A 172 -22.51 6.93 11.40
N LEU A 173 -22.82 8.13 11.92
CA LEU A 173 -23.75 8.34 13.03
C LEU A 173 -25.20 8.01 12.63
N ALA A 174 -25.65 8.45 11.45
CA ALA A 174 -26.97 8.12 10.92
C ALA A 174 -27.14 6.60 10.71
N ASN A 175 -26.15 5.93 10.13
CA ASN A 175 -26.12 4.47 10.01
C ASN A 175 -26.10 3.80 11.39
N LYS A 176 -25.31 4.28 12.36
CA LYS A 176 -25.33 3.71 13.72
C LYS A 176 -26.72 3.83 14.35
N LYS A 177 -27.40 4.98 14.20
CA LYS A 177 -28.76 5.18 14.71
C LYS A 177 -29.76 4.28 13.98
N GLN A 178 -29.71 4.20 12.66
CA GLN A 178 -30.59 3.31 11.88
C GLN A 178 -30.36 1.83 12.19
N ASN A 179 -29.11 1.38 12.36
CA ASN A 179 -28.81 0.01 12.78
C ASN A 179 -29.31 -0.31 14.20
N LEU A 180 -29.43 0.70 15.08
CA LEU A 180 -30.04 0.54 16.40
C LEU A 180 -31.57 0.53 16.29
N GLU A 181 -32.17 1.46 15.56
CA GLU A 181 -33.62 1.49 15.30
C GLU A 181 -34.12 0.21 14.59
N ASP A 182 -33.34 -0.32 13.64
CA ASP A 182 -33.62 -1.59 12.96
C ASP A 182 -33.35 -2.81 13.88
N ALA A 183 -32.51 -2.68 14.92
CA ALA A 183 -32.32 -3.71 15.96
C ALA A 183 -33.45 -3.70 16.99
N ASP A 184 -33.90 -2.51 17.42
CA ASP A 184 -35.08 -2.34 18.29
C ASP A 184 -36.32 -2.97 17.63
N LYS A 185 -36.50 -2.73 16.31
CA LYS A 185 -37.57 -3.36 15.51
C LYS A 185 -37.38 -4.86 15.35
N LEU A 186 -36.16 -5.34 15.15
CA LEU A 186 -35.89 -6.78 15.10
C LEU A 186 -36.20 -7.44 16.45
N ALA A 187 -35.83 -6.83 17.57
CA ALA A 187 -36.20 -7.31 18.91
C ALA A 187 -37.72 -7.31 19.12
N ALA A 188 -38.43 -6.26 18.67
CA ALA A 188 -39.89 -6.21 18.72
C ALA A 188 -40.56 -7.28 17.83
N TYR A 189 -40.02 -7.53 16.63
CA TYR A 189 -40.49 -8.58 15.73
C TYR A 189 -40.25 -9.99 16.32
N LEU A 190 -39.05 -10.25 16.85
CA LEU A 190 -38.70 -11.52 17.49
C LEU A 190 -39.55 -11.79 18.75
N ARG A 191 -39.99 -10.75 19.48
CA ARG A 191 -41.00 -10.86 20.56
C ARG A 191 -42.38 -11.31 20.07
N SER A 192 -42.74 -10.99 18.83
CA SER A 192 -44.08 -11.21 18.26
C SER A 192 -44.25 -12.53 17.48
N LEU A 193 -43.16 -13.26 17.20
CA LEU A 193 -43.21 -14.52 16.46
C LEU A 193 -44.05 -15.60 17.18
N PRO A 194 -44.84 -16.43 16.46
CA PRO A 194 -45.47 -17.66 17.00
C PRO A 194 -44.44 -18.68 17.53
N GLU A 195 -44.87 -19.65 18.34
CA GLU A 195 -43.96 -20.72 18.80
C GLU A 195 -43.61 -21.73 17.70
N GLU A 196 -44.56 -22.07 16.83
CA GLU A 196 -44.33 -22.94 15.68
C GLU A 196 -43.23 -22.40 14.75
N GLU A 197 -43.16 -21.08 14.57
CA GLU A 197 -42.19 -20.44 13.68
C GLU A 197 -40.78 -20.43 14.29
N LEU A 198 -40.65 -20.35 15.63
CA LEU A 198 -39.38 -20.56 16.34
C LEU A 198 -38.88 -22.01 16.24
N ILE A 199 -39.79 -22.98 16.31
CA ILE A 199 -39.47 -24.40 16.09
C ILE A 199 -38.99 -24.62 14.64
N LYS A 200 -39.63 -23.98 13.67
CA LYS A 200 -39.24 -23.99 12.25
C LYS A 200 -37.86 -23.36 12.01
N LEU A 201 -37.56 -22.24 12.65
CA LEU A 201 -36.23 -21.60 12.62
C LEU A 201 -35.14 -22.49 13.23
N ARG A 202 -35.43 -23.21 14.32
CA ARG A 202 -34.51 -24.21 14.91
C ARG A 202 -34.19 -25.33 13.92
N GLY A 203 -35.18 -25.83 13.18
CA GLY A 203 -34.99 -26.82 12.11
C GLY A 203 -34.12 -26.29 10.96
N GLN A 204 -34.35 -25.04 10.52
CA GLN A 204 -33.55 -24.41 9.47
C GLN A 204 -32.09 -24.15 9.91
N SER A 205 -31.87 -23.76 11.17
CA SER A 205 -30.52 -23.57 11.71
C SER A 205 -29.71 -24.87 11.71
N ALA A 206 -30.32 -26.03 11.94
CA ALA A 206 -29.64 -27.32 11.89
C ALA A 206 -29.19 -27.71 10.46
N ALA A 207 -29.99 -27.36 9.44
CA ALA A 207 -29.61 -27.59 8.04
C ALA A 207 -28.41 -26.73 7.60
N SER A 208 -28.21 -25.55 8.21
CA SER A 208 -27.12 -24.62 7.85
C SER A 208 -25.71 -25.08 8.28
N GLU A 209 -25.59 -26.15 9.07
CA GLU A 209 -24.30 -26.75 9.48
C GLU A 209 -23.80 -27.84 8.50
N TYR A 210 -24.60 -28.19 7.48
CA TYR A 210 -24.28 -29.19 6.45
C TYR A 210 -23.09 -28.79 5.55
N ARG A 211 -22.33 -29.78 5.04
CA ARG A 211 -21.14 -29.57 4.19
C ARG A 211 -21.07 -30.58 3.03
N LEU A 212 -20.65 -30.09 1.86
CA LEU A 212 -20.61 -30.83 0.59
C LEU A 212 -19.28 -31.56 0.35
N SER A 213 -19.29 -32.60 -0.50
CA SER A 213 -18.19 -33.55 -0.70
C SER A 213 -17.15 -33.14 -1.77
N HIS A 214 -17.22 -31.89 -2.25
CA HIS A 214 -16.40 -31.29 -3.31
C HIS A 214 -16.55 -31.87 -4.74
N HIS A 215 -17.38 -32.89 -4.98
CA HIS A 215 -17.51 -33.54 -6.30
C HIS A 215 -18.86 -33.33 -7.01
N GLU A 216 -19.83 -32.65 -6.38
CA GLU A 216 -21.22 -32.57 -6.85
C GLU A 216 -21.54 -31.43 -7.85
N LEU A 217 -20.56 -30.58 -8.22
CA LEU A 217 -20.81 -29.26 -8.84
C LEU A 217 -20.12 -29.03 -10.20
N SER A 218 -20.27 -29.95 -11.15
CA SER A 218 -19.91 -29.72 -12.56
C SER A 218 -21.03 -30.16 -13.52
N GLY A 219 -21.92 -29.22 -13.86
CA GLY A 219 -22.98 -29.40 -14.85
C GLY A 219 -23.31 -28.09 -15.56
N ASN A 220 -23.78 -28.16 -16.81
CA ASN A 220 -23.91 -27.01 -17.72
C ASN A 220 -25.26 -26.27 -17.62
N LEU A 221 -25.89 -26.25 -16.44
CA LEU A 221 -27.18 -25.61 -16.22
C LEU A 221 -27.03 -24.28 -15.47
N PRO A 222 -27.95 -23.31 -15.64
CA PRO A 222 -27.97 -22.10 -14.82
C PRO A 222 -28.20 -22.46 -13.35
N ALA A 223 -27.53 -21.73 -12.45
CA ALA A 223 -27.56 -22.02 -11.03
C ALA A 223 -28.87 -21.53 -10.37
N ASP A 224 -29.59 -22.45 -9.76
CA ASP A 224 -30.78 -22.24 -8.93
C ASP A 224 -30.54 -22.83 -7.53
N ASP A 225 -31.28 -22.38 -6.52
CA ASP A 225 -31.04 -22.69 -5.10
C ASP A 225 -32.31 -22.78 -4.25
N GLU A 226 -33.14 -23.78 -4.51
CA GLU A 226 -34.28 -24.13 -3.66
C GLU A 226 -33.91 -24.50 -2.19
N LYS A 227 -32.61 -24.67 -1.89
CA LYS A 227 -32.11 -25.19 -0.60
C LYS A 227 -31.32 -24.16 0.24
N GLY A 228 -31.08 -22.95 -0.27
CA GLY A 228 -30.41 -21.86 0.45
C GLY A 228 -28.90 -22.05 0.66
N LEU A 229 -28.24 -22.84 -0.19
CA LEU A 229 -26.81 -23.17 -0.11
C LEU A 229 -25.93 -22.27 -1.00
N LEU A 230 -26.51 -21.51 -1.94
CA LEU A 230 -25.82 -20.63 -2.88
C LEU A 230 -26.07 -19.16 -2.56
N GLN A 231 -25.02 -18.34 -2.58
CA GLN A 231 -25.15 -16.89 -2.41
C GLN A 231 -25.40 -16.21 -3.77
N ILE A 232 -26.56 -16.48 -4.37
CA ILE A 232 -27.00 -15.87 -5.63
C ILE A 232 -27.20 -14.36 -5.41
N ASN A 233 -26.48 -13.53 -6.17
CA ASN A 233 -26.44 -12.08 -6.00
C ASN A 233 -27.17 -11.36 -7.14
N GLU A 234 -28.50 -11.41 -7.13
CA GLU A 234 -29.38 -10.82 -8.16
C GLU A 234 -29.12 -9.32 -8.43
N LYS A 235 -28.67 -8.58 -7.42
CA LYS A 235 -28.35 -7.14 -7.51
C LYS A 235 -26.87 -6.90 -7.76
N ALA A 236 -26.34 -7.56 -8.77
CA ALA A 236 -25.09 -7.16 -9.43
C ALA A 236 -25.30 -5.88 -10.26
N GLU A 237 -25.54 -4.74 -9.61
CA GLU A 237 -25.35 -3.43 -10.24
C GLU A 237 -23.91 -3.38 -10.80
N LEU A 238 -23.75 -3.28 -12.13
CA LEU A 238 -22.47 -3.34 -12.83
C LEU A 238 -21.42 -2.45 -12.14
N PRO A 239 -20.48 -3.03 -11.35
CA PRO A 239 -19.63 -2.24 -10.51
C PRO A 239 -18.47 -1.70 -11.36
N ILE A 240 -18.21 -0.40 -11.25
CA ILE A 240 -17.16 0.30 -12.02
C ILE A 240 -15.76 -0.32 -11.83
N VAL A 241 -15.58 -1.06 -10.72
CA VAL A 241 -14.48 -2.01 -10.52
C VAL A 241 -15.09 -3.36 -10.18
N ALA A 242 -14.67 -4.43 -10.86
CA ALA A 242 -15.13 -5.79 -10.57
C ALA A 242 -14.91 -6.15 -9.09
N ALA A 243 -15.97 -6.58 -8.41
CA ALA A 243 -15.93 -6.94 -6.99
C ALA A 243 -15.19 -8.27 -6.82
N LYS A 244 -13.91 -8.22 -6.47
CA LYS A 244 -13.09 -9.42 -6.33
C LYS A 244 -13.40 -10.17 -5.03
N LYS A 245 -12.98 -11.44 -4.95
CA LYS A 245 -13.31 -12.36 -3.86
C LYS A 245 -12.63 -11.94 -2.55
N LYS A 246 -13.36 -12.08 -1.44
CA LYS A 246 -12.84 -11.85 -0.09
C LYS A 246 -11.89 -12.97 0.34
N ALA A 247 -10.98 -12.66 1.24
CA ALA A 247 -10.15 -13.65 1.91
C ALA A 247 -11.00 -14.61 2.76
N LEU A 248 -10.68 -15.91 2.70
CA LEU A 248 -11.33 -16.91 3.55
C LEU A 248 -10.90 -16.76 5.02
N PRO A 249 -11.83 -16.78 5.99
CA PRO A 249 -11.48 -16.80 7.41
C PRO A 249 -10.91 -18.17 7.82
N ARG A 250 -9.66 -18.18 8.31
CA ARG A 250 -8.89 -19.27 8.97
C ARG A 250 -7.47 -18.75 9.28
N PRO A 251 -6.69 -19.40 10.17
CA PRO A 251 -7.04 -20.29 11.28
C PRO A 251 -6.91 -19.53 12.63
N TYR A 252 -6.91 -20.22 13.78
CA TYR A 252 -6.54 -19.59 15.06
C TYR A 252 -5.08 -19.12 15.02
N ILE A 253 -4.85 -17.83 15.22
CA ILE A 253 -3.53 -17.23 15.39
C ILE A 253 -3.48 -16.62 16.79
N ASP A 254 -2.37 -16.89 17.48
CA ASP A 254 -2.09 -16.36 18.81
C ASP A 254 -2.26 -14.83 18.86
N ALA A 255 -3.02 -14.33 19.84
CA ALA A 255 -3.41 -12.92 19.91
C ALA A 255 -2.21 -11.99 20.16
N ASP A 256 -1.23 -12.43 20.96
CA ASP A 256 -0.03 -11.65 21.25
C ASP A 256 0.89 -11.59 20.03
N LEU A 257 0.99 -12.69 19.26
CA LEU A 257 1.72 -12.70 18.00
C LEU A 257 1.03 -11.81 16.94
N SER A 258 -0.30 -11.85 16.90
CA SER A 258 -1.08 -10.97 16.02
C SER A 258 -0.84 -9.51 16.37
N ARG A 259 -0.87 -9.15 17.66
CA ARG A 259 -0.53 -7.83 18.16
C ARG A 259 0.90 -7.44 17.79
N LEU A 260 1.89 -8.30 18.01
CA LEU A 260 3.30 -8.05 17.68
C LEU A 260 3.49 -7.69 16.19
N ILE A 261 2.90 -8.49 15.29
CA ILE A 261 2.99 -8.27 13.84
C ILE A 261 2.30 -6.96 13.46
N LEU A 262 1.08 -6.71 13.96
CA LEU A 262 0.33 -5.49 13.65
C LEU A 262 1.03 -4.21 14.13
N TRP A 263 1.76 -4.25 15.25
CA TRP A 263 2.58 -3.13 15.71
C TRP A 263 3.81 -2.88 14.82
N HIS A 264 4.51 -3.94 14.36
CA HIS A 264 5.56 -3.78 13.35
C HIS A 264 5.02 -3.16 12.05
N LEU A 265 3.84 -3.61 11.58
CA LEU A 265 3.21 -3.06 10.38
C LEU A 265 2.78 -1.60 10.54
N GLY A 266 2.28 -1.21 11.72
CA GLY A 266 1.97 0.17 12.05
C GLY A 266 3.20 1.08 11.99
N CYS A 267 4.30 0.67 12.63
CA CYS A 267 5.57 1.40 12.60
C CYS A 267 6.16 1.46 11.18
N ALA A 268 6.18 0.34 10.45
CA ALA A 268 6.64 0.30 9.06
C ALA A 268 5.86 1.29 8.17
N THR A 269 4.52 1.28 8.28
CA THR A 269 3.63 2.20 7.54
C THR A 269 3.89 3.66 7.88
N PHE A 270 4.20 3.98 9.15
CA PHE A 270 4.62 5.33 9.55
C PHE A 270 5.94 5.73 8.90
N TRP A 271 6.97 4.88 8.94
CA TRP A 271 8.28 5.18 8.33
C TRP A 271 8.22 5.26 6.80
N LEU A 272 7.32 4.52 6.15
CA LEU A 272 7.05 4.68 4.72
C LEU A 272 6.53 6.08 4.42
N LEU A 273 5.51 6.55 5.15
CA LEU A 273 4.97 7.90 4.98
C LEU A 273 6.03 8.96 5.28
N PHE A 274 6.72 8.87 6.41
CA PHE A 274 7.76 9.84 6.79
C PHE A 274 8.88 9.90 5.74
N GLY A 275 9.52 8.77 5.46
CA GLY A 275 10.65 8.68 4.54
C GLY A 275 10.28 9.11 3.12
N THR A 276 9.09 8.74 2.62
CA THR A 276 8.67 9.12 1.26
C THR A 276 8.10 10.53 1.15
N THR A 277 7.61 11.14 2.24
CA THR A 277 7.32 12.58 2.27
C THR A 277 8.61 13.40 2.13
N ILE A 278 9.68 12.98 2.80
CA ILE A 278 11.00 13.60 2.63
C ILE A 278 11.55 13.34 1.22
N GLY A 279 11.42 12.11 0.70
CA GLY A 279 11.82 11.77 -0.67
C GLY A 279 11.10 12.60 -1.74
N GLU A 280 9.80 12.85 -1.57
CA GLU A 280 8.98 13.68 -2.46
C GLU A 280 9.37 15.16 -2.40
N TYR A 281 9.58 15.70 -1.20
CA TYR A 281 10.06 17.06 -1.00
C TYR A 281 11.47 17.29 -1.59
N LEU A 282 12.37 16.32 -1.43
CA LEU A 282 13.65 16.29 -2.16
C LEU A 282 13.47 16.16 -3.68
N GLY A 283 12.42 15.43 -4.10
CA GLY A 283 11.96 15.34 -5.48
C GLY A 283 11.68 16.71 -6.07
N MET A 284 10.91 17.54 -5.35
CA MET A 284 10.56 18.92 -5.70
C MET A 284 11.78 19.86 -5.69
N LYS A 285 12.75 19.69 -4.78
CA LYS A 285 13.95 20.56 -4.70
C LYS A 285 14.91 20.50 -5.89
N PHE A 286 14.76 19.56 -6.83
CA PHE A 286 15.46 19.65 -8.13
C PHE A 286 14.71 20.49 -9.18
N VAL A 287 13.43 20.78 -8.96
CA VAL A 287 12.61 21.65 -9.83
C VAL A 287 12.59 23.07 -9.27
N ALA A 288 12.53 23.22 -7.94
CA ALA A 288 12.60 24.48 -7.22
C ALA A 288 13.63 24.38 -6.07
N PRO A 289 14.94 24.57 -6.35
CA PRO A 289 15.98 24.48 -5.31
C PRO A 289 15.83 25.57 -4.24
N ASP A 290 15.42 26.77 -4.63
CA ASP A 290 15.23 27.94 -3.77
C ASP A 290 13.87 27.97 -3.04
N ALA A 291 13.18 26.83 -2.95
CA ALA A 291 11.91 26.72 -2.22
C ALA A 291 12.05 27.07 -0.71
N ASP A 292 13.24 26.88 -0.15
CA ASP A 292 13.66 27.36 1.17
C ASP A 292 15.19 27.23 1.35
N HIS A 293 15.72 27.95 2.33
CA HIS A 293 17.14 27.93 2.70
C HIS A 293 17.38 27.41 4.13
N VAL A 294 16.47 26.57 4.65
CA VAL A 294 16.59 26.05 6.03
C VAL A 294 17.63 24.93 6.07
N SER A 295 18.69 25.10 6.88
CA SER A 295 19.82 24.16 6.94
C SER A 295 19.41 22.72 7.31
N TRP A 296 18.43 22.55 8.19
CA TRP A 296 17.83 21.25 8.56
C TRP A 296 17.05 20.60 7.40
N LEU A 297 16.60 21.38 6.42
CA LEU A 297 15.86 20.93 5.23
C LEU A 297 16.72 20.98 3.95
N SER A 298 18.04 21.13 4.10
CA SER A 298 18.99 21.09 3.00
C SER A 298 19.07 19.69 2.37
N PHE A 299 19.27 19.65 1.05
CA PHE A 299 19.27 18.40 0.28
C PHE A 299 20.25 17.36 0.85
N GLY A 300 21.48 17.79 1.18
CA GLY A 300 22.53 16.93 1.70
C GLY A 300 22.22 16.29 3.07
N ARG A 301 21.41 16.93 3.93
CA ARG A 301 20.99 16.35 5.21
C ARG A 301 19.76 15.46 5.08
N LEU A 302 18.80 15.85 4.25
CA LEU A 302 17.56 15.10 4.10
C LEU A 302 17.67 13.88 3.18
N ARG A 303 18.59 13.85 2.20
CA ARG A 303 18.85 12.67 1.36
C ARG A 303 19.13 11.40 2.20
N PRO A 304 20.08 11.39 3.16
CA PRO A 304 20.30 10.21 3.99
C PRO A 304 19.16 9.96 4.99
N VAL A 305 18.41 10.98 5.42
CA VAL A 305 17.20 10.76 6.24
C VAL A 305 16.14 9.99 5.45
N HIS A 306 15.92 10.35 4.18
CA HIS A 306 15.02 9.63 3.28
C HIS A 306 15.45 8.16 3.12
N THR A 307 16.69 7.90 2.70
CA THR A 307 17.17 6.53 2.42
C THR A 307 17.09 5.65 3.67
N ASN A 308 17.61 6.11 4.81
CA ASN A 308 17.60 5.34 6.05
C ASN A 308 16.17 5.13 6.59
N SER A 309 15.26 6.10 6.42
CA SER A 309 13.85 5.92 6.81
C SER A 309 13.14 4.86 5.98
N VAL A 310 13.40 4.78 4.66
CA VAL A 310 12.75 3.77 3.81
C VAL A 310 13.43 2.39 3.87
N PHE A 311 14.74 2.33 4.13
CA PHE A 311 15.49 1.07 4.29
C PHE A 311 15.31 0.47 5.70
N TRP A 312 15.77 1.17 6.74
CA TRP A 312 15.80 0.65 8.11
C TRP A 312 14.44 0.81 8.83
N GLY A 313 13.66 1.81 8.44
CA GLY A 313 12.28 1.99 8.90
C GLY A 313 11.27 1.12 8.14
N TRP A 314 10.85 1.55 6.95
CA TRP A 314 9.79 0.88 6.18
C TRP A 314 10.13 -0.58 5.86
N ALA A 315 11.16 -0.81 5.06
CA ALA A 315 11.40 -2.14 4.49
C ALA A 315 11.80 -3.15 5.57
N SER A 316 12.71 -2.79 6.48
CA SER A 316 13.18 -3.71 7.54
C SER A 316 12.09 -4.08 8.54
N LEU A 317 11.25 -3.14 9.00
CA LEU A 317 10.13 -3.48 9.91
C LEU A 317 9.01 -4.23 9.19
N GLY A 318 8.75 -3.92 7.91
CA GLY A 318 7.81 -4.66 7.06
C GLY A 318 8.25 -6.11 6.83
N MET A 319 9.54 -6.32 6.54
CA MET A 319 10.18 -7.64 6.46
C MET A 319 10.02 -8.41 7.76
N LEU A 320 10.44 -7.85 8.91
CA LEU A 320 10.32 -8.52 10.21
C LEU A 320 8.87 -8.86 10.56
N ALA A 321 7.91 -7.98 10.31
CA ALA A 321 6.49 -8.23 10.54
C ALA A 321 6.00 -9.50 9.80
N LEU A 322 6.36 -9.62 8.52
CA LEU A 322 6.02 -10.79 7.71
C LEU A 322 6.86 -12.02 8.14
N GLY A 323 8.12 -11.85 8.55
CA GLY A 323 8.95 -12.91 9.13
C GLY A 323 8.34 -13.54 10.38
N TYR A 324 7.85 -12.73 11.33
CA TYR A 324 7.13 -13.19 12.52
C TYR A 324 5.82 -13.94 12.19
N TYR A 325 5.22 -13.69 11.02
CA TYR A 325 4.11 -14.49 10.51
C TYR A 325 4.59 -15.81 9.86
N VAL A 326 5.63 -15.74 9.02
CA VAL A 326 6.05 -16.84 8.14
C VAL A 326 6.84 -17.92 8.89
N VAL A 327 7.87 -17.55 9.66
CA VAL A 327 8.81 -18.50 10.25
C VAL A 327 8.11 -19.53 11.16
N PRO A 328 7.22 -19.14 12.10
CA PRO A 328 6.50 -20.14 12.92
C PRO A 328 5.53 -21.00 12.11
N ARG A 329 4.99 -20.48 11.00
CA ARG A 329 3.97 -21.17 10.16
C ARG A 329 4.61 -22.29 9.37
N VAL A 330 5.74 -22.04 8.70
CA VAL A 330 6.43 -23.09 7.91
C VAL A 330 7.23 -24.06 8.78
N SER A 331 7.60 -23.67 10.00
CA SER A 331 8.12 -24.56 11.04
C SER A 331 7.02 -25.34 11.78
N ASN A 332 5.74 -25.03 11.54
CA ASN A 332 4.57 -25.59 12.20
C ASN A 332 4.73 -25.68 13.73
N THR A 333 5.01 -24.53 14.36
CA THR A 333 5.28 -24.40 15.81
C THR A 333 5.01 -22.97 16.29
N LYS A 334 5.08 -22.71 17.60
CA LYS A 334 4.95 -21.35 18.16
C LYS A 334 6.26 -20.57 18.07
N LEU A 335 6.19 -19.24 17.98
CA LEU A 335 7.37 -18.36 18.06
C LEU A 335 8.09 -18.57 19.41
N ALA A 336 9.41 -18.75 19.38
CA ALA A 336 10.15 -19.23 20.55
C ALA A 336 10.16 -18.29 21.76
N ASN A 337 10.16 -16.96 21.54
CA ASN A 337 10.07 -15.96 22.60
C ASN A 337 9.36 -14.67 22.10
N MET A 338 8.26 -14.28 22.74
CA MET A 338 7.53 -13.06 22.37
C MET A 338 8.28 -11.76 22.73
N LYS A 339 9.04 -11.76 23.83
CA LYS A 339 9.74 -10.56 24.33
C LYS A 339 10.80 -10.06 23.36
N TYR A 340 11.54 -10.98 22.72
CA TYR A 340 12.56 -10.65 21.72
C TYR A 340 11.96 -9.94 20.49
N GLY A 341 10.72 -10.29 20.11
CA GLY A 341 10.01 -9.57 19.06
C GLY A 341 9.66 -8.13 19.46
N TRP A 342 9.23 -7.90 20.69
CA TRP A 342 8.96 -6.54 21.17
C TRP A 342 10.26 -5.73 21.30
N TYR A 343 11.31 -6.29 21.89
CA TYR A 343 12.60 -5.60 22.01
C TYR A 343 13.22 -5.25 20.64
N SER A 344 13.07 -6.12 19.63
CA SER A 344 13.39 -5.81 18.22
C SER A 344 12.69 -4.54 17.75
N LEU A 345 11.37 -4.44 17.95
CA LEU A 345 10.58 -3.28 17.53
C LEU A 345 11.05 -2.00 18.22
N TRP A 346 11.25 -2.03 19.54
CA TRP A 346 11.70 -0.86 20.31
C TRP A 346 13.09 -0.39 19.88
N LEU A 347 14.05 -1.30 19.77
CA LEU A 347 15.44 -0.98 19.42
C LEU A 347 15.58 -0.45 17.99
N ILE A 348 14.88 -1.05 17.02
CA ILE A 348 14.91 -0.59 15.62
C ILE A 348 14.27 0.80 15.50
N ASN A 349 13.11 1.05 16.13
CA ASN A 349 12.51 2.39 16.13
C ASN A 349 13.41 3.42 16.84
N ALA A 350 14.05 3.07 17.97
CA ALA A 350 15.00 3.94 18.64
C ALA A 350 16.20 4.29 17.73
N ALA A 351 16.76 3.31 17.02
CA ALA A 351 17.83 3.55 16.05
C ALA A 351 17.41 4.52 14.93
N ILE A 352 16.23 4.33 14.34
CA ILE A 352 15.76 5.20 13.23
C ILE A 352 15.44 6.63 13.72
N ILE A 353 14.87 6.78 14.92
CA ILE A 353 14.59 8.10 15.52
C ILE A 353 15.89 8.83 15.82
N LEU A 354 16.80 8.21 16.56
CA LEU A 354 18.09 8.82 16.94
C LEU A 354 18.94 9.11 15.70
N GLY A 355 18.99 8.18 14.76
CA GLY A 355 19.71 8.34 13.49
C GLY A 355 19.14 9.48 12.64
N THR A 356 17.82 9.57 12.50
CA THR A 356 17.15 10.70 11.83
C THR A 356 17.54 12.04 12.46
N ILE A 357 17.52 12.13 13.80
CA ILE A 357 17.91 13.35 14.53
C ILE A 357 19.39 13.69 14.29
N CYS A 358 20.29 12.70 14.35
CA CYS A 358 21.72 12.89 14.05
C CYS A 358 21.93 13.44 12.63
N LEU A 359 21.32 12.82 11.62
CA LEU A 359 21.46 13.23 10.21
C LEU A 359 20.89 14.65 9.96
N MET A 360 19.74 15.00 10.55
CA MET A 360 19.19 16.36 10.46
C MET A 360 20.05 17.41 11.18
N ALA A 361 20.73 17.03 12.28
CA ALA A 361 21.74 17.86 12.91
C ALA A 361 23.05 17.98 12.10
N GLY A 362 23.29 17.07 11.14
CA GLY A 362 24.50 16.97 10.33
C GLY A 362 25.53 15.95 10.84
N ILE A 363 25.24 15.28 11.95
CA ILE A 363 26.07 14.23 12.55
C ILE A 363 25.90 12.95 11.74
N ASN A 364 26.90 12.59 10.95
CA ASN A 364 26.90 11.40 10.11
C ASN A 364 28.25 10.68 10.11
N ASN A 365 28.24 9.43 9.66
CA ASN A 365 29.38 8.51 9.61
C ASN A 365 30.13 8.60 8.26
N GLY A 366 30.85 9.72 8.05
CA GLY A 366 31.84 9.86 6.96
C GLY A 366 31.28 9.85 5.53
N GLY A 367 29.98 10.11 5.32
CA GLY A 367 29.39 10.14 3.98
C GLY A 367 29.21 8.77 3.29
N GLY A 368 29.41 7.66 4.01
CA GLY A 368 29.16 6.32 3.47
C GLY A 368 27.67 6.08 3.20
N GLU A 369 27.27 5.89 1.94
CA GLU A 369 25.86 5.72 1.56
C GLU A 369 25.20 4.49 2.21
N TYR A 370 23.98 4.67 2.72
CA TYR A 370 23.23 3.73 3.58
C TYR A 370 23.93 3.39 4.93
N ARG A 371 25.13 3.95 5.17
CA ARG A 371 26.01 3.74 6.33
C ARG A 371 26.10 5.03 7.17
N GLU A 372 25.22 6.00 6.94
CA GLU A 372 25.36 7.38 7.43
C GLU A 372 25.06 7.51 8.94
N TYR A 373 24.35 6.55 9.54
CA TYR A 373 24.17 6.48 11.00
C TYR A 373 25.51 6.23 11.70
N VAL A 374 25.78 6.98 12.78
CA VAL A 374 26.97 6.75 13.61
C VAL A 374 26.89 5.41 14.38
N TRP A 375 28.04 4.80 14.68
CA TRP A 375 28.10 3.45 15.24
C TRP A 375 27.24 3.21 16.50
N PRO A 376 27.03 4.15 17.45
CA PRO A 376 26.16 3.92 18.61
C PRO A 376 24.68 3.75 18.22
N VAL A 377 24.26 4.44 17.16
CA VAL A 377 22.89 4.33 16.60
C VAL A 377 22.75 3.00 15.85
N MET A 378 23.73 2.64 15.01
CA MET A 378 23.68 1.37 14.28
C MET A 378 23.79 0.16 15.20
N LEU A 379 24.48 0.26 16.35
CA LEU A 379 24.54 -0.79 17.36
C LEU A 379 23.15 -1.14 17.93
N LEU A 380 22.27 -0.14 18.13
CA LEU A 380 20.88 -0.39 18.53
C LEU A 380 20.13 -1.21 17.47
N PHE A 381 20.32 -0.88 16.18
CA PHE A 381 19.75 -1.66 15.08
C PHE A 381 20.32 -3.08 15.03
N ALA A 382 21.65 -3.25 15.16
CA ALA A 382 22.31 -4.56 15.15
C ALA A 382 21.82 -5.49 16.27
N ILE A 383 21.68 -4.98 17.50
CA ILE A 383 21.08 -5.72 18.62
C ILE A 383 19.59 -6.01 18.31
N GLY A 384 18.87 -5.00 17.81
CA GLY A 384 17.48 -5.10 17.39
C GLY A 384 17.22 -6.17 16.32
N ILE A 385 18.20 -6.48 15.46
CA ILE A 385 18.14 -7.53 14.44
C ILE A 385 18.67 -8.90 14.93
N THR A 386 19.62 -8.89 15.87
CA THR A 386 20.15 -10.12 16.50
C THR A 386 19.10 -10.86 17.32
N LEU A 387 18.19 -10.13 17.98
CA LEU A 387 17.07 -10.72 18.74
C LEU A 387 16.09 -11.53 17.85
N PRO A 388 15.63 -11.03 16.67
CA PRO A 388 14.96 -11.82 15.64
C PRO A 388 15.73 -13.08 15.23
N LEU A 389 17.05 -12.99 15.01
CA LEU A 389 17.86 -14.15 14.61
C LEU A 389 17.75 -15.29 15.62
N ILE A 390 18.03 -14.99 16.89
CA ILE A 390 17.98 -15.96 18.00
C ILE A 390 16.57 -16.55 18.10
N ASN A 391 15.53 -15.71 18.00
CA ASN A 391 14.13 -16.11 18.08
C ASN A 391 13.72 -17.06 16.93
N PHE A 392 14.12 -16.74 15.69
CA PHE A 392 13.83 -17.57 14.52
C PHE A 392 14.62 -18.88 14.52
N LEU A 393 15.91 -18.86 14.89
CA LEU A 393 16.70 -20.08 15.05
C LEU A 393 16.11 -21.01 16.12
N GLN A 394 15.74 -20.47 17.29
CA GLN A 394 15.06 -21.25 18.34
C GLN A 394 13.67 -21.76 17.88
N THR A 395 12.95 -21.02 17.04
CA THR A 395 11.67 -21.46 16.46
C THR A 395 11.89 -22.61 15.47
N ILE A 396 12.93 -22.55 14.64
CA ILE A 396 13.27 -23.57 13.63
C ILE A 396 13.88 -24.82 14.26
N ALA A 397 14.57 -24.69 15.38
CA ALA A 397 15.01 -25.81 16.21
C ALA A 397 13.83 -26.57 16.85
N ARG A 398 12.74 -25.85 17.20
CA ARG A 398 11.49 -26.39 17.75
C ARG A 398 10.42 -26.69 16.68
N ARG A 399 10.82 -26.87 15.41
CA ARG A 399 9.90 -27.19 14.32
C ARG A 399 9.34 -28.62 14.46
N THR A 400 8.14 -28.84 13.93
CA THR A 400 7.56 -30.20 13.84
C THR A 400 7.77 -30.85 12.46
N THR A 401 8.25 -30.09 11.47
CA THR A 401 8.60 -30.60 10.14
C THR A 401 10.01 -31.19 10.12
N LYS A 402 10.22 -32.35 9.47
CA LYS A 402 11.56 -32.92 9.31
C LYS A 402 12.49 -31.93 8.59
N GLU A 403 12.09 -31.51 7.40
CA GLU A 403 12.82 -30.54 6.58
C GLU A 403 12.53 -29.10 7.01
N ILE A 404 13.47 -28.19 6.76
CA ILE A 404 13.29 -26.74 6.92
C ILE A 404 12.79 -26.19 5.58
N TYR A 405 11.60 -25.59 5.54
CA TYR A 405 11.06 -25.04 4.30
C TYR A 405 11.90 -23.86 3.76
N ILE A 406 12.06 -23.77 2.44
CA ILE A 406 13.01 -22.87 1.78
C ILE A 406 12.84 -21.39 2.13
N SER A 407 11.60 -20.93 2.40
CA SER A 407 11.33 -19.57 2.88
C SER A 407 12.16 -19.19 4.13
N ASN A 408 12.36 -20.12 5.06
CA ASN A 408 13.19 -19.91 6.24
C ASN A 408 14.68 -19.81 5.90
N TRP A 409 15.17 -20.49 4.85
CA TRP A 409 16.57 -20.40 4.44
C TRP A 409 16.89 -18.96 4.02
N TYR A 410 16.08 -18.41 3.13
CA TYR A 410 16.14 -17.03 2.66
C TYR A 410 16.01 -16.01 3.81
N ILE A 411 14.99 -16.15 4.67
CA ILE A 411 14.75 -15.23 5.80
C ILE A 411 15.90 -15.25 6.83
N VAL A 412 16.38 -16.43 7.22
CA VAL A 412 17.42 -16.56 8.26
C VAL A 412 18.81 -16.21 7.72
N ALA A 413 19.17 -16.67 6.51
CA ALA A 413 20.43 -16.29 5.88
C ALA A 413 20.52 -14.77 5.73
N SER A 414 19.42 -14.11 5.38
CA SER A 414 19.36 -12.66 5.26
C SER A 414 19.67 -11.93 6.58
N ILE A 415 19.09 -12.38 7.69
CA ILE A 415 19.37 -11.82 9.02
C ILE A 415 20.83 -12.07 9.43
N ILE A 416 21.39 -13.24 9.12
CA ILE A 416 22.82 -13.52 9.35
C ILE A 416 23.68 -12.55 8.53
N PHE A 417 23.38 -12.37 7.24
CA PHE A 417 24.13 -11.47 6.38
C PHE A 417 24.07 -10.02 6.85
N VAL A 418 22.92 -9.44 7.21
CA VAL A 418 22.89 -8.03 7.65
C VAL A 418 23.70 -7.79 8.93
N ILE A 419 23.79 -8.77 9.82
CA ILE A 419 24.67 -8.72 11.00
C ILE A 419 26.15 -8.74 10.58
N VAL A 420 26.55 -9.68 9.70
CA VAL A 420 27.91 -9.74 9.14
C VAL A 420 28.28 -8.44 8.42
N ILE A 421 27.39 -7.92 7.57
CA ILE A 421 27.55 -6.67 6.82
C ILE A 421 27.74 -5.48 7.77
N THR A 422 26.96 -5.42 8.85
CA THR A 422 27.10 -4.36 9.86
C THR A 422 28.43 -4.47 10.61
N ILE A 423 28.86 -5.67 10.99
CA ILE A 423 30.18 -5.88 11.62
C ILE A 423 31.31 -5.46 10.67
N VAL A 424 31.28 -5.90 9.41
CA VAL A 424 32.27 -5.56 8.38
C VAL A 424 32.35 -4.05 8.11
N ALA A 425 31.24 -3.32 8.23
CA ALA A 425 31.16 -1.90 7.89
C ALA A 425 31.36 -0.92 9.06
N TYR A 426 31.29 -1.39 10.31
CA TYR A 426 31.44 -0.55 11.51
C TYR A 426 32.59 -0.94 12.45
N VAL A 427 33.28 -2.07 12.23
CA VAL A 427 34.54 -2.39 12.93
C VAL A 427 35.73 -1.74 12.19
N PRO A 428 36.49 -0.82 12.81
CA PRO A 428 37.48 0.02 12.14
C PRO A 428 38.84 -0.68 11.90
N TYR A 429 38.84 -1.94 11.45
CA TYR A 429 40.07 -2.75 11.31
C TYR A 429 40.65 -2.76 9.89
N TRP A 430 39.81 -2.94 8.87
CA TRP A 430 40.20 -3.02 7.45
C TRP A 430 39.85 -1.75 6.66
N GLN A 431 39.45 -0.66 7.35
CA GLN A 431 38.79 0.53 6.78
C GLN A 431 39.76 1.65 6.35
N ASN A 432 40.94 1.30 5.82
CA ASN A 432 42.00 2.27 5.53
C ASN A 432 42.24 2.42 4.01
N GLY A 433 42.27 3.66 3.52
CA GLY A 433 42.53 3.98 2.10
C GLY A 433 41.53 3.30 1.17
N LEU A 434 42.02 2.57 0.16
CA LEU A 434 41.19 1.78 -0.77
C LEU A 434 40.30 0.75 -0.05
N GLY A 435 40.68 0.33 1.17
CA GLY A 435 39.86 -0.54 2.01
C GLY A 435 38.49 0.06 2.30
N GLU A 436 38.39 1.36 2.64
CA GLU A 436 37.11 2.01 2.90
C GLU A 436 36.19 1.96 1.67
N THR A 437 36.72 2.25 0.47
CA THR A 437 35.93 2.21 -0.78
C THR A 437 35.41 0.80 -1.09
N ILE A 438 36.25 -0.23 -0.87
CA ILE A 438 35.87 -1.64 -1.06
C ILE A 438 34.76 -2.04 -0.06
N ILE A 439 34.89 -1.66 1.21
CA ILE A 439 33.87 -1.94 2.25
C ILE A 439 32.58 -1.21 1.95
N GLN A 440 32.65 0.06 1.53
CA GLN A 440 31.47 0.85 1.23
C GLN A 440 30.68 0.25 0.06
N GLY A 441 31.38 -0.26 -0.97
CA GLY A 441 30.75 -0.98 -2.08
C GLY A 441 30.15 -2.32 -1.66
N TYR A 442 30.89 -3.08 -0.82
CA TYR A 442 30.37 -4.30 -0.20
C TYR A 442 29.11 -4.02 0.62
N TYR A 443 29.15 -3.10 1.58
CA TYR A 443 28.04 -2.77 2.47
C TYR A 443 26.81 -2.28 1.71
N MET A 444 26.98 -1.32 0.79
CA MET A 444 25.90 -0.80 -0.06
C MET A 444 25.23 -1.92 -0.85
N HIS A 445 26.02 -2.74 -1.56
CA HIS A 445 25.44 -3.77 -2.42
C HIS A 445 24.84 -4.91 -1.60
N GLN A 446 25.60 -5.50 -0.66
CA GLN A 446 25.12 -6.61 0.17
C GLN A 446 23.90 -6.21 1.01
N GLY A 447 23.76 -4.93 1.39
CA GLY A 447 22.53 -4.42 2.01
C GLY A 447 21.30 -4.58 1.11
N VAL A 448 21.39 -4.20 -0.16
CA VAL A 448 20.28 -4.38 -1.11
C VAL A 448 19.97 -5.86 -1.38
N GLY A 449 20.98 -6.68 -1.65
CA GLY A 449 20.76 -8.09 -2.00
C GLY A 449 20.56 -9.04 -0.83
N MET A 450 21.48 -9.06 0.12
CA MET A 450 21.46 -10.07 1.19
C MET A 450 20.53 -9.68 2.34
N TRP A 451 20.36 -8.39 2.64
CA TRP A 451 19.29 -7.97 3.54
C TRP A 451 17.95 -7.89 2.81
N PHE A 452 17.73 -6.87 1.97
CA PHE A 452 16.38 -6.62 1.45
C PHE A 452 15.87 -7.69 0.47
N MET A 453 16.64 -8.03 -0.57
CA MET A 453 16.18 -8.97 -1.61
C MET A 453 16.02 -10.40 -1.07
N LEU A 454 17.05 -10.95 -0.40
CA LEU A 454 17.06 -12.32 0.08
C LEU A 454 15.91 -12.59 1.07
N PHE A 455 15.68 -11.70 2.04
CA PHE A 455 14.53 -11.82 2.94
C PHE A 455 13.20 -11.82 2.17
N THR A 456 13.06 -10.88 1.23
CA THR A 456 11.82 -10.67 0.49
C THR A 456 11.51 -11.81 -0.48
N LEU A 457 12.53 -12.41 -1.11
CA LEU A 457 12.38 -13.67 -1.84
C LEU A 457 11.85 -14.79 -0.93
N GLY A 458 12.34 -14.88 0.32
CA GLY A 458 11.79 -15.77 1.34
C GLY A 458 10.29 -15.52 1.61
N ILE A 459 9.87 -14.26 1.72
CA ILE A 459 8.46 -13.86 1.83
C ILE A 459 7.64 -14.31 0.60
N VAL A 460 8.16 -14.12 -0.62
CA VAL A 460 7.49 -14.57 -1.86
C VAL A 460 7.34 -16.09 -1.90
N TYR A 461 8.40 -16.85 -1.55
CA TYR A 461 8.35 -18.32 -1.49
C TYR A 461 7.27 -18.87 -0.55
N TYR A 462 6.86 -18.11 0.48
CA TYR A 462 5.70 -18.47 1.30
C TYR A 462 4.37 -17.97 0.71
N PHE A 463 4.25 -16.66 0.46
CA PHE A 463 2.94 -16.08 0.16
C PHE A 463 2.45 -16.39 -1.24
N LEU A 464 3.32 -16.44 -2.26
CA LEU A 464 2.90 -16.68 -3.65
C LEU A 464 2.17 -18.03 -3.84
N PRO A 465 2.76 -19.20 -3.48
CA PRO A 465 2.04 -20.47 -3.58
C PRO A 465 0.78 -20.50 -2.70
N GLN A 466 0.80 -19.84 -1.54
CA GLN A 466 -0.35 -19.73 -0.66
C GLN A 466 -1.50 -18.88 -1.24
N GLN A 467 -1.22 -17.74 -1.89
CA GLN A 467 -2.24 -16.92 -2.55
C GLN A 467 -2.83 -17.63 -3.78
N LEU A 468 -2.00 -18.41 -4.50
CA LEU A 468 -2.44 -19.20 -5.64
C LEU A 468 -3.14 -20.51 -5.24
N ASN A 469 -2.99 -20.96 -3.99
CA ASN A 469 -3.36 -22.29 -3.50
C ASN A 469 -2.81 -23.40 -4.43
N LYS A 470 -1.50 -23.35 -4.68
CA LYS A 470 -0.73 -24.31 -5.49
C LYS A 470 0.65 -24.55 -4.85
N PRO A 471 1.30 -25.70 -5.09
CA PRO A 471 2.72 -25.86 -4.76
C PRO A 471 3.56 -24.87 -5.57
N ILE A 472 4.76 -24.53 -5.06
CA ILE A 472 5.79 -23.82 -5.81
C ILE A 472 6.23 -24.68 -7.01
N TYR A 473 6.48 -24.09 -8.18
CA TYR A 473 6.68 -24.82 -9.43
C TYR A 473 7.84 -25.83 -9.39
N SER A 474 9.01 -25.43 -8.85
CA SER A 474 10.17 -26.32 -8.73
C SER A 474 10.95 -26.04 -7.46
N TYR A 475 11.11 -27.08 -6.63
CA TYR A 475 11.97 -27.02 -5.44
C TYR A 475 13.45 -26.84 -5.82
N SER A 476 13.92 -27.58 -6.84
CA SER A 476 15.31 -27.52 -7.31
C SER A 476 15.70 -26.16 -7.88
N LEU A 477 14.80 -25.46 -8.59
CA LEU A 477 15.06 -24.07 -9.01
C LEU A 477 15.16 -23.11 -7.82
N GLY A 478 14.43 -23.38 -6.73
CA GLY A 478 14.55 -22.61 -5.48
C GLY A 478 15.91 -22.80 -4.80
N ILE A 479 16.38 -24.04 -4.72
CA ILE A 479 17.72 -24.39 -4.20
C ILE A 479 18.82 -23.77 -5.06
N LEU A 480 18.72 -23.89 -6.40
CA LEU A 480 19.67 -23.31 -7.34
C LEU A 480 19.74 -21.79 -7.14
N ALA A 481 18.59 -21.11 -7.11
CA ALA A 481 18.53 -19.68 -6.87
C ALA A 481 19.13 -19.28 -5.52
N PHE A 482 18.87 -20.04 -4.44
CA PHE A 482 19.38 -19.72 -3.11
C PHE A 482 20.91 -19.76 -3.05
N TRP A 483 21.53 -20.85 -3.52
CA TRP A 483 22.98 -21.00 -3.45
C TRP A 483 23.73 -20.12 -4.45
N THR A 484 23.19 -19.93 -5.66
CA THR A 484 23.82 -19.05 -6.66
C THR A 484 23.64 -17.56 -6.32
N GLN A 485 22.55 -17.16 -5.67
CA GLN A 485 22.40 -15.83 -5.04
C GLN A 485 23.51 -15.60 -4.01
N ILE A 486 23.75 -16.56 -3.11
CA ILE A 486 24.82 -16.44 -2.09
C ILE A 486 26.21 -16.37 -2.75
N LEU A 487 26.49 -17.26 -3.70
CA LEU A 487 27.79 -17.36 -4.38
C LEU A 487 28.12 -16.12 -5.20
N PHE A 488 27.21 -15.65 -6.06
CA PHE A 488 27.51 -14.53 -6.96
C PHE A 488 27.36 -13.19 -6.25
N TYR A 489 26.29 -12.98 -5.47
CA TYR A 489 25.99 -11.64 -4.95
C TYR A 489 27.05 -11.14 -3.96
N THR A 490 27.69 -12.05 -3.19
CA THR A 490 28.81 -11.69 -2.28
C THR A 490 30.02 -11.06 -3.00
N LEU A 491 30.21 -11.33 -4.29
CA LEU A 491 31.37 -10.86 -5.06
C LEU A 491 31.21 -9.45 -5.68
N ILE A 492 29.99 -8.90 -5.68
CA ILE A 492 29.63 -7.80 -6.60
C ILE A 492 29.94 -6.39 -6.06
N GLY A 493 30.23 -6.23 -4.76
CA GLY A 493 30.27 -4.90 -4.11
C GLY A 493 31.08 -3.81 -4.82
N THR A 494 32.20 -4.16 -5.47
CA THR A 494 33.06 -3.22 -6.21
C THR A 494 32.57 -2.84 -7.60
N HIS A 495 31.45 -3.38 -8.10
CA HIS A 495 30.83 -2.94 -9.37
C HIS A 495 30.28 -1.51 -9.32
N HIS A 496 30.02 -0.99 -8.11
CA HIS A 496 29.69 0.42 -7.86
C HIS A 496 30.90 1.36 -8.04
N PHE A 497 32.08 0.81 -8.28
CA PHE A 497 33.36 1.51 -8.33
C PHE A 497 34.22 1.04 -9.52
N VAL A 498 33.57 0.68 -10.63
CA VAL A 498 34.25 0.46 -11.92
C VAL A 498 34.87 1.79 -12.39
N PHE A 499 36.07 1.73 -13.00
CA PHE A 499 36.92 2.89 -13.31
C PHE A 499 37.43 3.72 -12.12
N SER A 500 37.18 3.31 -10.87
CA SER A 500 37.82 3.90 -9.69
C SER A 500 39.28 3.46 -9.52
N SER A 501 39.93 3.95 -8.46
CA SER A 501 41.24 3.52 -7.98
C SER A 501 41.30 2.10 -7.38
N ILE A 502 40.15 1.41 -7.24
CA ILE A 502 40.12 0.00 -6.80
C ILE A 502 40.80 -0.89 -7.87
N PRO A 503 41.64 -1.89 -7.49
CA PRO A 503 42.34 -2.74 -8.45
C PRO A 503 41.47 -3.35 -9.55
N TRP A 504 41.94 -3.27 -10.80
CA TRP A 504 41.19 -3.65 -12.01
C TRP A 504 40.72 -5.12 -12.01
N TRP A 505 41.47 -6.02 -11.38
CA TRP A 505 41.07 -7.43 -11.22
C TRP A 505 39.84 -7.57 -10.31
N LEU A 506 39.74 -6.76 -9.25
CA LEU A 506 38.64 -6.78 -8.29
C LEU A 506 37.38 -6.10 -8.85
N GLN A 507 37.55 -5.08 -9.71
CA GLN A 507 36.45 -4.58 -10.54
C GLN A 507 35.95 -5.69 -11.49
N THR A 508 36.86 -6.41 -12.16
CA THR A 508 36.51 -7.47 -13.12
C THR A 508 35.80 -8.64 -12.44
N LEU A 509 36.23 -9.05 -11.25
CA LEU A 509 35.57 -10.11 -10.46
C LEU A 509 34.12 -9.76 -10.13
N ALA A 510 33.86 -8.50 -9.73
CA ALA A 510 32.50 -8.04 -9.46
C ALA A 510 31.62 -7.98 -10.72
N ILE A 511 32.18 -7.67 -11.89
CA ILE A 511 31.46 -7.74 -13.17
C ILE A 511 31.11 -9.19 -13.53
N VAL A 512 32.03 -10.15 -13.30
CA VAL A 512 31.74 -11.58 -13.50
C VAL A 512 30.66 -12.07 -12.52
N GLY A 513 30.70 -11.64 -11.25
CA GLY A 513 29.62 -11.88 -10.29
C GLY A 513 28.28 -11.29 -10.77
N SER A 514 28.30 -10.07 -11.32
CA SER A 514 27.12 -9.39 -11.85
C SER A 514 26.50 -10.10 -13.06
N ALA A 515 27.33 -10.69 -13.93
CA ALA A 515 26.87 -11.58 -14.98
C ALA A 515 26.30 -12.90 -14.44
N GLY A 516 26.97 -13.48 -13.44
CA GLY A 516 26.53 -14.71 -12.74
C GLY A 516 25.15 -14.58 -12.09
N MET A 517 24.76 -13.37 -11.67
CA MET A 517 23.43 -13.07 -11.12
C MET A 517 22.26 -13.36 -12.07
N ALA A 518 22.49 -13.46 -13.38
CA ALA A 518 21.47 -13.94 -14.30
C ALA A 518 20.93 -15.32 -13.88
N ILE A 519 21.74 -16.20 -13.29
CA ILE A 519 21.35 -17.55 -12.88
C ILE A 519 20.28 -17.55 -11.76
N PRO A 520 20.50 -16.95 -10.57
CA PRO A 520 19.47 -16.86 -9.52
C PRO A 520 18.27 -15.98 -9.92
N VAL A 521 18.48 -14.94 -10.73
CA VAL A 521 17.38 -14.09 -11.23
C VAL A 521 16.45 -14.88 -12.15
N LEU A 522 16.99 -15.59 -13.15
CA LEU A 522 16.22 -16.45 -14.05
C LEU A 522 15.57 -17.63 -13.31
N ALA A 523 16.32 -18.31 -12.43
CA ALA A 523 15.81 -19.45 -11.67
C ALA A 523 14.65 -19.04 -10.74
N GLY A 524 14.80 -17.94 -9.99
CA GLY A 524 13.73 -17.38 -9.15
C GLY A 524 12.52 -16.92 -9.97
N THR A 525 12.75 -16.11 -11.02
CA THR A 525 11.70 -15.58 -11.90
C THR A 525 10.88 -16.70 -12.54
N THR A 526 11.54 -17.68 -13.14
CA THR A 526 10.89 -18.83 -13.78
C THR A 526 10.06 -19.62 -12.77
N ASN A 527 10.59 -19.85 -11.57
CA ASN A 527 9.90 -20.57 -10.52
C ASN A 527 8.61 -19.83 -10.06
N PHE A 528 8.69 -18.51 -9.88
CA PHE A 528 7.52 -17.71 -9.51
C PHE A 528 6.49 -17.60 -10.65
N ILE A 529 6.90 -17.29 -11.88
CA ILE A 529 5.97 -17.18 -13.03
C ILE A 529 5.30 -18.52 -13.32
N MET A 530 6.05 -19.63 -13.34
CA MET A 530 5.47 -20.95 -13.61
C MET A 530 4.56 -21.46 -12.48
N THR A 531 4.65 -20.89 -11.27
CA THR A 531 3.69 -21.17 -10.19
C THR A 531 2.27 -20.62 -10.53
N PHE A 532 2.15 -19.61 -11.39
CA PHE A 532 0.86 -19.15 -11.95
C PHE A 532 0.30 -20.06 -13.06
N ARG A 533 1.02 -21.09 -13.52
CA ARG A 533 0.57 -21.98 -14.62
C ARG A 533 -0.79 -22.62 -14.27
N GLY A 534 -1.79 -22.39 -15.12
CA GLY A 534 -3.17 -22.81 -14.87
C GLY A 534 -3.81 -22.17 -13.63
N ALA A 535 -3.41 -20.94 -13.27
CA ALA A 535 -3.96 -20.14 -12.17
C ALA A 535 -4.09 -18.64 -12.49
N TRP A 536 -3.70 -18.19 -13.70
CA TRP A 536 -3.71 -16.79 -14.14
C TRP A 536 -5.02 -16.04 -13.89
N TYR A 537 -6.17 -16.71 -13.99
CA TYR A 537 -7.49 -16.13 -13.67
C TYR A 537 -7.56 -15.53 -12.25
N LYS A 538 -6.78 -16.06 -11.30
CA LYS A 538 -6.71 -15.56 -9.92
C LYS A 538 -6.12 -14.15 -9.79
N VAL A 539 -5.37 -13.66 -10.78
CA VAL A 539 -4.86 -12.28 -10.79
C VAL A 539 -6.03 -11.28 -10.93
N GLY A 540 -7.03 -11.62 -11.74
CA GLY A 540 -8.30 -10.89 -11.80
C GLY A 540 -9.03 -10.93 -10.45
N ASP A 541 -9.18 -12.13 -9.87
CA ASP A 541 -9.94 -12.38 -8.63
C ASP A 541 -9.26 -11.97 -7.31
N SER A 542 -7.99 -11.49 -7.32
CA SER A 542 -7.23 -11.21 -6.09
C SER A 542 -6.73 -9.77 -5.97
N TYR A 543 -6.64 -9.29 -4.73
CA TYR A 543 -5.99 -8.02 -4.37
C TYR A 543 -4.48 -8.13 -4.18
N THR A 544 -3.97 -9.33 -3.85
CA THR A 544 -2.54 -9.55 -3.50
C THR A 544 -1.72 -9.99 -4.72
N LEU A 545 -2.30 -10.81 -5.59
CA LEU A 545 -1.59 -11.38 -6.76
C LEU A 545 -1.12 -10.34 -7.80
N PRO A 546 -1.82 -9.22 -8.06
CA PRO A 546 -1.29 -8.16 -8.93
C PRO A 546 0.02 -7.56 -8.38
N PHE A 547 0.12 -7.33 -7.06
CA PHE A 547 1.36 -6.83 -6.46
C PHE A 547 2.50 -7.87 -6.54
N PHE A 548 2.21 -9.16 -6.30
CA PHE A 548 3.21 -10.22 -6.53
C PHE A 548 3.65 -10.30 -7.99
N LEU A 549 2.73 -10.22 -8.95
CA LEU A 549 3.07 -10.30 -10.38
C LEU A 549 3.95 -9.13 -10.82
N VAL A 550 3.62 -7.90 -10.41
CA VAL A 550 4.45 -6.71 -10.68
C VAL A 550 5.82 -6.82 -10.01
N GLY A 551 5.89 -7.26 -8.74
CA GLY A 551 7.15 -7.52 -8.04
C GLY A 551 8.03 -8.57 -8.72
N ILE A 552 7.44 -9.61 -9.33
CA ILE A 552 8.18 -10.62 -10.12
C ILE A 552 8.70 -10.03 -11.43
N ILE A 553 7.91 -9.20 -12.11
CA ILE A 553 8.33 -8.52 -13.34
C ILE A 553 9.50 -7.58 -13.05
N PHE A 554 9.43 -6.77 -11.99
CA PHE A 554 10.57 -5.94 -11.59
C PHE A 554 11.74 -6.72 -10.99
N TYR A 555 11.50 -7.88 -10.36
CA TYR A 555 12.58 -8.76 -9.90
C TYR A 555 13.42 -9.23 -11.09
N PHE A 556 12.77 -9.59 -12.21
CA PHE A 556 13.47 -9.88 -13.44
C PHE A 556 14.12 -8.63 -14.05
N THR A 557 13.33 -7.61 -14.41
CA THR A 557 13.84 -6.48 -15.21
C THR A 557 14.85 -5.63 -14.44
N GLY A 558 14.58 -5.28 -13.18
CA GLY A 558 15.47 -4.47 -12.35
C GLY A 558 16.79 -5.19 -12.01
N SER A 559 16.75 -6.50 -11.73
CA SER A 559 17.98 -7.25 -11.44
C SER A 559 18.83 -7.47 -12.70
N MET A 560 18.21 -7.78 -13.84
CA MET A 560 18.91 -7.87 -15.13
C MET A 560 19.46 -6.51 -15.60
N GLN A 561 18.76 -5.40 -15.27
CA GLN A 561 19.28 -4.05 -15.49
C GLN A 561 20.52 -3.79 -14.62
N GLY A 562 20.54 -4.26 -13.36
CA GLY A 562 21.73 -4.20 -12.51
C GLY A 562 22.93 -4.95 -13.08
N THR A 563 22.71 -6.14 -13.65
CA THR A 563 23.73 -6.86 -14.43
C THR A 563 24.23 -6.02 -15.62
N ALA A 564 23.34 -5.31 -16.32
CA ALA A 564 23.71 -4.45 -17.43
C ALA A 564 24.48 -3.19 -16.99
N GLU A 565 24.14 -2.57 -15.86
CA GLU A 565 24.82 -1.40 -15.29
C GLU A 565 26.25 -1.70 -14.79
N ALA A 566 26.57 -2.98 -14.52
CA ALA A 566 27.90 -3.41 -14.11
C ALA A 566 28.91 -3.47 -15.27
N PHE A 567 28.48 -3.64 -16.53
CA PHE A 567 29.43 -3.74 -17.65
C PHE A 567 30.16 -2.41 -17.91
N ARG A 568 31.46 -2.47 -18.24
CA ARG A 568 32.31 -1.27 -18.42
C ARG A 568 31.77 -0.26 -19.44
N SER A 569 31.20 -0.73 -20.55
CA SER A 569 30.68 0.13 -21.63
C SER A 569 29.43 0.92 -21.25
N THR A 570 28.53 0.32 -20.48
CA THR A 570 27.30 0.96 -19.96
C THR A 570 27.59 1.79 -18.71
N ASN A 571 28.43 1.28 -17.81
CA ASN A 571 28.86 1.98 -16.60
C ASN A 571 29.55 3.32 -16.93
N LEU A 572 30.36 3.37 -17.99
CA LEU A 572 30.99 4.60 -18.51
C LEU A 572 29.98 5.71 -18.86
N ILE A 573 28.77 5.35 -19.27
CA ILE A 573 27.70 6.28 -19.64
C ILE A 573 26.80 6.61 -18.44
N TRP A 574 26.47 5.60 -17.62
CA TRP A 574 25.43 5.71 -16.60
C TRP A 574 25.95 6.03 -15.18
N HIS A 575 27.22 5.81 -14.88
CA HIS A 575 27.76 6.09 -13.55
C HIS A 575 27.76 7.61 -13.25
N PHE A 576 27.55 7.97 -11.98
CA PHE A 576 27.27 9.35 -11.52
C PHE A 576 26.06 10.08 -12.15
N THR A 577 25.31 9.45 -13.05
CA THR A 577 24.04 9.99 -13.57
C THR A 577 22.84 9.60 -12.69
N ASP A 578 21.67 10.20 -12.93
CA ASP A 578 20.44 9.83 -12.23
C ASP A 578 19.88 8.45 -12.66
N PHE A 579 20.55 7.73 -13.59
CA PHE A 579 20.18 6.37 -14.02
C PHE A 579 20.24 5.40 -12.83
N THR A 580 21.31 5.46 -12.03
CA THR A 580 21.45 4.64 -10.81
C THR A 580 20.42 5.01 -9.74
N VAL A 581 19.96 6.27 -9.70
CA VAL A 581 18.83 6.69 -8.84
C VAL A 581 17.53 6.03 -9.31
N ALA A 582 17.29 6.01 -10.63
CA ALA A 582 16.15 5.31 -11.22
C ALA A 582 16.22 3.79 -11.00
N HIS A 583 17.39 3.17 -11.13
CA HIS A 583 17.64 1.76 -10.80
C HIS A 583 17.29 1.44 -9.34
N SER A 584 17.80 2.25 -8.40
CA SER A 584 17.55 2.04 -6.97
C SER A 584 16.07 2.17 -6.61
N HIS A 585 15.31 3.03 -7.31
CA HIS A 585 13.86 3.10 -7.16
C HIS A 585 13.17 1.89 -7.81
N LEU A 586 13.54 1.50 -9.03
CA LEU A 586 12.99 0.34 -9.71
C LEU A 586 13.13 -0.95 -8.88
N THR A 587 14.27 -1.11 -8.18
CA THR A 587 14.54 -2.27 -7.32
C THR A 587 13.89 -2.17 -5.94
N MET A 588 14.19 -1.14 -5.13
CA MET A 588 13.68 -1.04 -3.76
C MET A 588 12.18 -0.71 -3.67
N TYR A 589 11.64 0.01 -4.65
CA TYR A 589 10.20 0.23 -4.76
C TYR A 589 9.54 -0.91 -5.52
N GLY A 590 9.92 -1.10 -6.80
CA GLY A 590 9.27 -2.03 -7.73
C GLY A 590 9.35 -3.50 -7.32
N ILE A 591 10.41 -3.92 -6.63
CA ILE A 591 10.56 -5.29 -6.12
C ILE A 591 10.16 -5.37 -4.65
N ILE A 592 10.95 -4.73 -3.78
CA ILE A 592 10.84 -4.94 -2.33
C ILE A 592 9.50 -4.40 -1.80
N SER A 593 9.17 -3.14 -2.09
CA SER A 593 7.93 -2.54 -1.57
C SER A 593 6.67 -3.18 -2.15
N PHE A 594 6.64 -3.56 -3.44
CA PHE A 594 5.54 -4.32 -4.03
C PHE A 594 5.34 -5.69 -3.37
N PHE A 595 6.41 -6.46 -3.12
CA PHE A 595 6.30 -7.73 -2.41
C PHE A 595 5.90 -7.58 -0.95
N LEU A 596 6.38 -6.56 -0.24
CA LEU A 596 5.94 -6.24 1.11
C LEU A 596 4.46 -5.86 1.14
N TRP A 597 3.97 -4.99 0.25
CA TRP A 597 2.54 -4.71 0.14
C TRP A 597 1.72 -5.95 -0.15
N ALA A 598 2.17 -6.81 -1.07
CA ALA A 598 1.49 -8.07 -1.40
C ALA A 598 1.36 -9.00 -0.17
N GLY A 599 2.43 -9.13 0.63
CA GLY A 599 2.42 -9.85 1.90
C GLY A 599 1.56 -9.19 2.98
N ILE A 600 1.58 -7.86 3.08
CA ILE A 600 0.81 -7.10 4.08
C ILE A 600 -0.69 -7.18 3.81
N TYR A 601 -1.12 -7.05 2.54
CA TYR A 601 -2.52 -7.30 2.15
C TYR A 601 -2.92 -8.78 2.31
N ALA A 602 -1.98 -9.73 2.26
CA ALA A 602 -2.23 -11.15 2.53
C ALA A 602 -2.28 -11.50 4.04
N VAL A 603 -1.59 -10.75 4.90
CA VAL A 603 -1.51 -11.02 6.35
C VAL A 603 -2.53 -10.23 7.14
N THR A 604 -2.67 -8.92 6.91
CA THR A 604 -3.44 -8.02 7.78
C THR A 604 -4.91 -8.46 7.93
N PRO A 605 -5.63 -8.85 6.85
CA PRO A 605 -7.00 -9.36 6.99
C PRO A 605 -7.10 -10.66 7.79
N ARG A 606 -6.08 -11.52 7.77
CA ARG A 606 -6.04 -12.78 8.54
C ARG A 606 -5.78 -12.56 10.03
N LEU A 607 -5.06 -11.48 10.39
CA LEU A 607 -4.83 -11.10 11.79
C LEU A 607 -5.98 -10.29 12.40
N THR A 608 -6.77 -9.60 11.57
CA THR A 608 -7.78 -8.62 12.04
C THR A 608 -9.22 -8.97 11.72
N GLY A 609 -9.46 -9.94 10.83
CA GLY A 609 -10.78 -10.27 10.28
C GLY A 609 -11.37 -9.19 9.35
N LYS A 610 -10.58 -8.21 8.92
CA LYS A 610 -11.07 -7.00 8.22
C LYS A 610 -10.30 -6.73 6.94
N GLU A 611 -11.01 -6.36 5.89
CA GLU A 611 -10.44 -5.99 4.59
C GLU A 611 -10.51 -4.48 4.36
N ALA A 612 -9.54 -3.95 3.61
CA ALA A 612 -9.56 -2.58 3.11
C ALA A 612 -10.54 -2.44 1.92
N PRO A 613 -11.06 -1.22 1.64
CA PRO A 613 -11.95 -1.02 0.50
C PRO A 613 -11.27 -1.35 -0.83
N GLN A 614 -11.95 -2.15 -1.64
CA GLN A 614 -11.43 -2.70 -2.90
C GLN A 614 -10.91 -1.61 -3.86
N ILE A 615 -11.61 -0.47 -3.93
CA ILE A 615 -11.23 0.69 -4.75
C ILE A 615 -9.96 1.41 -4.24
N THR A 616 -9.73 1.47 -2.92
CA THR A 616 -8.53 2.13 -2.36
C THR A 616 -7.30 1.21 -2.36
N ILE A 617 -7.48 -0.12 -2.46
CA ILE A 617 -6.38 -1.03 -2.82
C ILE A 617 -6.02 -0.85 -4.30
N GLY A 618 -7.02 -0.74 -5.18
CA GLY A 618 -6.81 -0.48 -6.61
C GLY A 618 -6.13 0.87 -6.89
N ALA A 619 -6.53 1.93 -6.19
CA ALA A 619 -5.89 3.24 -6.27
C ALA A 619 -4.42 3.18 -5.84
N HIS A 620 -4.12 2.55 -4.70
CA HIS A 620 -2.74 2.30 -4.26
C HIS A 620 -1.93 1.55 -5.33
N PHE A 621 -2.43 0.44 -5.88
CA PHE A 621 -1.73 -0.33 -6.91
C PHE A 621 -1.37 0.51 -8.15
N TRP A 622 -2.36 1.20 -8.73
CA TRP A 622 -2.15 1.94 -9.97
C TRP A 622 -1.32 3.22 -9.78
N LEU A 623 -1.51 3.95 -8.67
CA LEU A 623 -0.69 5.12 -8.36
C LEU A 623 0.77 4.73 -8.09
N ALA A 624 1.01 3.63 -7.39
CA ALA A 624 2.36 3.10 -7.16
C ALA A 624 3.04 2.68 -8.47
N LEU A 625 2.33 1.96 -9.36
CA LEU A 625 2.88 1.47 -10.61
C LEU A 625 3.11 2.59 -11.65
N ILE A 626 2.11 3.42 -11.89
CA ILE A 626 2.20 4.52 -12.87
C ILE A 626 3.19 5.58 -12.38
N GLY A 627 3.17 5.90 -11.08
CA GLY A 627 4.13 6.81 -10.46
C GLY A 627 5.57 6.31 -10.60
N LEU A 628 5.83 5.02 -10.34
CA LEU A 628 7.16 4.44 -10.56
C LEU A 628 7.61 4.55 -12.02
N MET A 629 6.73 4.30 -13.00
CA MET A 629 7.10 4.41 -14.42
C MET A 629 7.35 5.86 -14.85
N PHE A 630 6.58 6.82 -14.36
CA PHE A 630 6.81 8.25 -14.60
C PHE A 630 8.07 8.75 -13.87
N TYR A 631 8.46 8.11 -12.77
CA TYR A 631 9.71 8.37 -12.08
C TYR A 631 10.91 7.81 -12.84
N THR A 632 10.91 6.51 -13.18
CA THR A 632 12.13 5.82 -13.64
C THR A 632 12.40 6.00 -15.13
N VAL A 633 11.39 5.89 -16.00
CA VAL A 633 11.62 5.85 -17.46
C VAL A 633 12.16 7.18 -18.00
N PRO A 634 11.59 8.36 -17.65
CA PRO A 634 12.15 9.65 -18.07
C PRO A 634 13.53 9.89 -17.47
N LEU A 635 13.75 9.51 -16.20
CA LEU A 635 15.02 9.71 -15.51
C LEU A 635 16.15 8.88 -16.12
N MET A 636 15.90 7.62 -16.50
CA MET A 636 16.86 6.78 -17.23
C MET A 636 17.21 7.33 -18.62
N TYR A 637 16.20 7.82 -19.35
CA TYR A 637 16.40 8.39 -20.69
C TYR A 637 17.24 9.68 -20.62
N GLY A 638 16.83 10.66 -19.81
CA GLY A 638 17.58 11.91 -19.62
C GLY A 638 18.99 11.68 -19.10
N SER A 639 19.17 10.73 -18.18
CA SER A 639 20.48 10.34 -17.66
C SER A 639 21.41 9.75 -18.71
N THR A 640 20.87 9.00 -19.67
CA THR A 640 21.67 8.47 -20.80
C THR A 640 22.14 9.62 -21.69
N LEU A 641 21.29 10.61 -21.97
CA LEU A 641 21.68 11.81 -22.73
C LEU A 641 22.73 12.66 -21.97
N LYS A 642 22.59 12.78 -20.64
CA LYS A 642 23.55 13.45 -19.75
C LYS A 642 24.93 12.76 -19.76
N GLY A 643 24.96 11.43 -19.69
CA GLY A 643 26.20 10.64 -19.81
C GLY A 643 26.90 10.81 -21.16
N LEU A 644 26.12 10.77 -22.26
CA LEU A 644 26.65 11.03 -23.61
C LEU A 644 27.18 12.46 -23.75
N ALA A 645 26.49 13.47 -23.22
CA ALA A 645 26.95 14.85 -23.24
C ALA A 645 28.27 15.05 -22.46
N TRP A 646 28.48 14.31 -21.37
CA TRP A 646 29.76 14.29 -20.65
C TRP A 646 30.89 13.62 -21.47
N MET A 647 30.60 12.51 -22.16
CA MET A 647 31.56 11.87 -23.08
C MET A 647 31.93 12.74 -24.28
N GLU A 648 31.00 13.59 -24.75
CA GLU A 648 31.24 14.61 -25.77
C GLU A 648 32.02 15.84 -25.26
N GLY A 649 32.34 15.91 -23.96
CA GLY A 649 33.08 17.02 -23.37
C GLY A 649 32.28 18.33 -23.21
N LYS A 650 30.95 18.27 -23.24
CA LYS A 650 30.10 19.46 -23.09
C LYS A 650 30.19 20.07 -21.68
N PRO A 651 30.01 21.40 -21.52
CA PRO A 651 29.94 22.05 -20.22
C PRO A 651 28.97 21.35 -19.26
N PHE A 652 29.39 21.15 -18.01
CA PHE A 652 28.58 20.45 -17.01
C PHE A 652 27.21 21.10 -16.79
N ILE A 653 27.14 22.44 -16.85
CA ILE A 653 25.88 23.20 -16.70
C ILE A 653 24.85 22.85 -17.77
N ASP A 654 25.27 22.59 -19.02
CA ASP A 654 24.36 22.20 -20.11
C ASP A 654 23.69 20.86 -19.79
N SER A 655 24.44 19.93 -19.18
CA SER A 655 23.90 18.64 -18.71
C SER A 655 22.95 18.76 -17.52
N VAL A 656 23.05 19.84 -16.74
CA VAL A 656 22.11 20.17 -15.64
C VAL A 656 20.83 20.78 -16.21
N VAL A 657 20.93 21.72 -17.15
CA VAL A 657 19.78 22.32 -17.86
C VAL A 657 19.01 21.25 -18.64
N LEU A 658 19.71 20.34 -19.31
CA LEU A 658 19.14 19.17 -19.99
C LEU A 658 18.30 18.27 -19.07
N MET A 659 18.66 18.17 -17.79
CA MET A 659 17.97 17.30 -16.83
C MET A 659 16.68 17.89 -16.25
N ALA A 660 16.47 19.21 -16.31
CA ALA A 660 15.30 19.89 -15.74
C ALA A 660 13.93 19.25 -16.09
N PRO A 661 13.59 18.96 -17.38
CA PRO A 661 12.32 18.30 -17.71
C PRO A 661 12.22 16.86 -17.17
N TYR A 662 13.34 16.14 -17.05
CA TYR A 662 13.34 14.77 -16.52
C TYR A 662 13.20 14.75 -14.99
N TRP A 663 13.74 15.75 -14.28
CA TRP A 663 13.49 15.95 -12.86
C TRP A 663 12.05 16.40 -12.56
N LEU A 664 11.41 17.16 -13.46
CA LEU A 664 9.97 17.46 -13.36
C LEU A 664 9.12 16.17 -13.47
N TRP A 665 9.39 15.32 -14.46
CA TRP A 665 8.73 14.01 -14.55
C TRP A 665 8.98 13.12 -13.33
N ARG A 666 10.21 13.13 -12.80
CA ARG A 666 10.57 12.45 -11.55
C ARG A 666 9.74 12.93 -10.36
N ALA A 667 9.53 14.25 -10.24
CA ALA A 667 8.65 14.81 -9.20
C ALA A 667 7.19 14.40 -9.41
N ILE A 668 6.65 14.47 -10.63
CA ILE A 668 5.28 14.02 -10.93
C ILE A 668 5.08 12.53 -10.60
N GLY A 669 6.04 11.67 -10.95
CA GLY A 669 6.05 10.26 -10.58
C GLY A 669 6.11 10.04 -9.07
N GLY A 670 6.97 10.81 -8.39
CA GLY A 670 7.07 10.86 -6.93
C GLY A 670 5.75 11.22 -6.25
N THR A 671 5.04 12.25 -6.73
CA THR A 671 3.74 12.65 -6.19
C THR A 671 2.73 11.50 -6.28
N LEU A 672 2.69 10.78 -7.41
CA LEU A 672 1.81 9.62 -7.58
C LEU A 672 2.20 8.47 -6.64
N MET A 673 3.50 8.19 -6.48
CA MET A 673 4.02 7.20 -5.53
C MET A 673 3.64 7.56 -4.08
N TRP A 674 3.84 8.82 -3.67
CA TRP A 674 3.49 9.32 -2.35
C TRP A 674 1.98 9.28 -2.06
N LEU A 675 1.14 9.71 -3.02
CA LEU A 675 -0.31 9.56 -2.94
C LEU A 675 -0.72 8.08 -2.77
N SER A 676 -0.01 7.16 -3.43
CA SER A 676 -0.22 5.72 -3.26
C SER A 676 0.00 5.27 -1.81
N HIS A 677 1.03 5.80 -1.13
CA HIS A 677 1.31 5.47 0.26
C HIS A 677 0.24 5.99 1.22
N LEU A 678 -0.38 7.14 0.93
CA LEU A 678 -1.54 7.62 1.70
C LEU A 678 -2.72 6.64 1.57
N PHE A 679 -2.99 6.10 0.38
CA PHE A 679 -3.99 5.05 0.19
C PHE A 679 -3.61 3.74 0.92
N PHE A 680 -2.35 3.32 0.88
CA PHE A 680 -1.85 2.16 1.63
C PHE A 680 -2.01 2.33 3.14
N ALA A 681 -1.59 3.47 3.70
CA ALA A 681 -1.70 3.76 5.12
C ALA A 681 -3.17 3.85 5.57
N TYR A 682 -4.04 4.46 4.76
CA TYR A 682 -5.48 4.42 4.96
C TYR A 682 -6.02 2.98 4.96
N ASN A 683 -5.58 2.13 4.03
CA ASN A 683 -5.98 0.73 3.95
C ASN A 683 -5.52 -0.07 5.19
N VAL A 684 -4.27 0.09 5.62
CA VAL A 684 -3.72 -0.53 6.84
C VAL A 684 -4.51 -0.09 8.07
N TYR A 685 -4.73 1.22 8.24
CA TYR A 685 -5.58 1.76 9.31
C TYR A 685 -7.01 1.19 9.25
N ARG A 686 -7.61 1.08 8.06
CA ARG A 686 -8.96 0.51 7.86
C ARG A 686 -9.06 -0.98 8.21
N MET A 687 -7.96 -1.75 8.08
CA MET A 687 -7.88 -3.15 8.49
C MET A 687 -7.57 -3.28 9.99
N MET A 688 -6.75 -2.39 10.56
CA MET A 688 -6.39 -2.45 11.99
C MET A 688 -7.51 -1.94 12.92
N ALA A 689 -8.14 -0.81 12.57
CA ALA A 689 -9.03 -0.08 13.48
C ALA A 689 -10.18 -0.92 14.06
N THR A 690 -10.37 -0.85 15.38
CA THR A 690 -11.53 -1.39 16.10
C THR A 690 -12.73 -0.46 15.95
N ARG A 691 -13.48 -0.64 14.85
CA ARG A 691 -14.81 -0.02 14.71
C ARG A 691 -15.86 -0.92 15.35
N PRO A 692 -16.66 -0.46 16.33
CA PRO A 692 -17.84 -1.18 16.78
C PRO A 692 -18.90 -1.14 15.69
N VAL A 693 -18.91 -2.16 14.83
CA VAL A 693 -20.01 -2.39 13.89
C VAL A 693 -21.15 -2.99 14.71
N VAL A 694 -22.27 -2.28 14.77
CA VAL A 694 -23.51 -2.78 15.40
C VAL A 694 -24.08 -3.87 14.50
N ASP A 695 -23.87 -5.14 14.88
CA ASP A 695 -24.64 -6.25 14.30
C ASP A 695 -26.05 -6.18 14.87
N ILE A 696 -27.00 -6.01 13.97
CA ILE A 696 -28.42 -5.79 14.26
C ILE A 696 -29.00 -6.99 15.04
N ARG A 697 -28.56 -8.22 14.74
CA ARG A 697 -29.06 -9.45 15.38
C ARG A 697 -28.54 -9.61 16.81
N GLU A 698 -27.23 -9.51 16.98
CA GLU A 698 -26.56 -9.59 18.29
C GLU A 698 -27.04 -8.47 19.22
N THR A 699 -27.26 -7.27 18.67
CA THR A 699 -27.77 -6.12 19.45
C THR A 699 -29.23 -6.33 19.85
N ALA A 700 -30.09 -6.79 18.92
CA ALA A 700 -31.48 -7.13 19.23
C ALA A 700 -31.58 -8.21 20.33
N ILE A 701 -30.78 -9.28 20.25
CA ILE A 701 -30.75 -10.35 21.26
C ILE A 701 -30.30 -9.81 22.61
N ARG A 702 -29.24 -9.00 22.66
CA ARG A 702 -28.80 -8.33 23.91
C ARG A 702 -29.83 -7.37 24.48
N GLN A 703 -30.72 -6.80 23.66
CA GLN A 703 -31.85 -5.98 24.13
C GLN A 703 -33.00 -6.83 24.69
N LEU A 704 -33.18 -8.07 24.22
CA LEU A 704 -34.06 -9.06 24.84
C LEU A 704 -33.49 -9.52 26.20
N GLU A 705 -32.21 -9.85 26.25
CA GLU A 705 -31.47 -10.25 27.47
C GLU A 705 -31.37 -9.10 28.51
N GLY A 706 -31.20 -7.86 28.05
CA GLY A 706 -31.07 -6.68 28.92
C GLY A 706 -32.38 -6.24 29.58
N ALA A 707 -33.53 -6.40 28.91
CA ALA A 707 -34.85 -6.06 29.48
C ALA A 707 -35.23 -6.93 30.70
N THR A 708 -34.66 -8.13 30.81
CA THR A 708 -34.82 -9.02 31.97
C THR A 708 -33.98 -8.62 33.19
N ALA A 709 -32.95 -7.76 33.04
CA ALA A 709 -32.14 -7.29 34.17
C ALA A 709 -32.79 -6.12 34.92
N SER A 710 -33.57 -5.27 34.24
CA SER A 710 -34.25 -4.10 34.82
C SER A 710 -35.64 -4.39 35.38
N SER A 711 -36.05 -5.67 35.45
CA SER A 711 -37.38 -6.11 35.87
C SER A 711 -37.37 -7.02 37.12
N GLN A 712 -36.25 -7.07 37.84
CA GLN A 712 -36.24 -7.51 39.24
C GLN A 712 -36.70 -6.36 40.15
N PRO A 713 -37.79 -6.50 40.93
CA PRO A 713 -38.00 -5.64 42.09
C PRO A 713 -36.89 -5.95 43.11
N ILE A 714 -36.41 -4.91 43.80
CA ILE A 714 -35.52 -5.09 44.96
C ILE A 714 -36.36 -5.71 46.09
N ALA A 715 -35.88 -6.82 46.63
CA ALA A 715 -36.41 -7.54 47.80
C ALA A 715 -35.24 -8.06 48.63
#